data_AF-A0A2X2V3S0-F1
#
_entry.id   AF-A0A2X2V3S0-F1
#
_cell.length_a   1.000
_cell.length_b   1.000
_cell.length_c   1.000
_cell.angle_alpha   90.00
_cell.angle_beta   90.00
_cell.angle_gamma   90.00
#
_symmetry.space_group_name_H-M   'P 1'
#
loop_
_entity.id
_entity.type
_entity.pdbx_description
1 polymer ?
#
loop_
_entity_poly.entity_id
_entity_poly.type
_entity_poly.pdbx_seq_one_letter_code
_entity_poly.pdbx_strand_id
1 'polypeptide(L)'
;MVLDYQKGLPQVTPAAHDVVDLGRLGKLALHDGKVHYFNETTGLWAASDEKADKLQCGLDGQPWLMKDGELKRLKVNLSSNKVDHGSNVFALPQVTKSVSADLATAGLDKAQKAQAFTVLDSRRYLAVNEKGDIGFHHIDTTTRRNQRATQTLSQAALQAQIEKLVPGSAGKEDAAKVSDLALGEDKQLWLLSKEGSLFSLSENHWNSGKADGLAKAVLPANEDGSQPELTALQTSAKGQVSALDKQGNTFVFKAGAWEKGEPATAPVVEPNVARQNYERLTKASKDWRLPGTGITFKREVNFLGQTGQDGKQVRTSFRTRLSTFAFRPSLEWPRPIKTAAYSIQHRYAGREGLKDVYQQQGDLTQRLKALSQQPARVAPRPGLSQRLEIMSGETGRQWQPQEKALLEEMSSFARQLSDSSTHYCEQIGQHYGVRDERRQEATPSRFSLNHSKSGALNPSSSRQDNLTGQLSELLRRFPADKSNHAGAIIAELEARQITLNHQKEQVPMGRQRDIHDDIGLVKSRVMLDVLTLKSLHDSVDDLHQASLLSDPERSAKMTEIAANVARLRDSEWGGNVIKTVTTQGFGNHKSLEANYDAIKAMTKAFSKENHGVNINTKTVMQAESQREMQDKMVSTVLSLESGENLAFSRTYGSFRNRHGGTGYPGCRGRWRKSGR
;
A
#
# COMPACT_ATOMS: atom_id res chain seq x y z
N MET A 1 23.54 8.26 18.09
CA MET A 1 24.75 7.42 17.98
C MET A 1 24.37 6.24 17.11
N VAL A 2 24.95 6.11 15.91
CA VAL A 2 24.77 4.91 15.06
C VAL A 2 26.18 4.41 14.79
N LEU A 3 26.49 3.23 15.35
CA LEU A 3 27.73 2.52 15.06
C LEU A 3 27.53 1.76 13.74
N ASP A 4 28.37 2.04 12.75
CA ASP A 4 28.43 1.26 11.51
C ASP A 4 29.49 0.16 11.70
N TYR A 5 29.02 -1.07 11.92
CA TYR A 5 29.83 -2.22 12.34
C TYR A 5 30.42 -3.02 11.16
N GLN A 6 30.34 -2.56 9.91
CA GLN A 6 30.60 -3.42 8.74
C GLN A 6 31.86 -3.08 7.92
N LYS A 7 32.70 -2.12 8.34
CA LYS A 7 34.01 -1.91 7.70
C LYS A 7 34.98 -3.05 8.05
N GLY A 8 35.10 -4.04 7.16
CA GLY A 8 36.04 -5.16 7.27
C GLY A 8 35.46 -6.54 6.90
N LEU A 9 34.15 -6.64 6.60
CA LEU A 9 33.53 -7.89 6.16
C LEU A 9 33.65 -8.06 4.63
N PRO A 10 33.79 -9.30 4.11
CA PRO A 10 33.79 -9.57 2.68
C PRO A 10 32.51 -9.02 2.03
N GLN A 11 32.66 -8.20 0.99
CA GLN A 11 31.52 -7.65 0.27
C GLN A 11 31.06 -8.65 -0.79
N VAL A 12 29.78 -9.04 -0.72
CA VAL A 12 29.17 -9.87 -1.75
C VAL A 12 29.00 -9.03 -3.00
N THR A 13 29.56 -9.51 -4.11
CA THR A 13 29.49 -8.85 -5.42
C THR A 13 28.94 -9.87 -6.41
N PRO A 14 27.61 -10.02 -6.51
CA PRO A 14 26.99 -10.94 -7.45
C PRO A 14 27.42 -10.62 -8.88
N ALA A 15 27.55 -11.64 -9.72
CA ALA A 15 27.84 -11.44 -11.12
C ALA A 15 26.68 -10.67 -11.78
N ALA A 16 26.96 -9.85 -12.79
CA ALA A 16 25.94 -9.01 -13.43
C ALA A 16 24.74 -9.83 -13.95
N HIS A 17 24.97 -11.08 -14.34
CA HIS A 17 23.94 -11.99 -14.81
C HIS A 17 23.10 -12.63 -13.71
N ASP A 18 23.54 -12.61 -12.45
CA ASP A 18 22.74 -13.08 -11.33
C ASP A 18 21.77 -12.00 -10.83
N VAL A 19 21.91 -10.77 -11.32
CA VAL A 19 21.16 -9.60 -10.88
C VAL A 19 19.86 -9.45 -11.68
N VAL A 20 18.75 -9.53 -10.97
CA VAL A 20 17.41 -9.27 -11.48
C VAL A 20 16.98 -7.86 -11.07
N ASP A 21 16.62 -7.03 -12.05
CA ASP A 21 16.12 -5.67 -11.83
C ASP A 21 14.60 -5.61 -11.93
N LEU A 22 14.01 -5.20 -10.81
CA LEU A 22 12.59 -5.13 -10.59
C LEU A 22 12.07 -3.69 -10.75
N GLY A 23 12.85 -2.82 -11.38
CA GLY A 23 12.59 -1.40 -11.51
C GLY A 23 12.44 -0.74 -10.15
N ARG A 24 11.20 -0.33 -9.82
CA ARG A 24 10.89 0.41 -8.58
C ARG A 24 11.06 -0.39 -7.30
N LEU A 25 11.11 -1.73 -7.36
CA LEU A 25 11.35 -2.58 -6.20
C LEU A 25 12.84 -2.78 -5.89
N GLY A 26 13.72 -2.21 -6.71
CA GLY A 26 15.17 -2.34 -6.61
C GLY A 26 15.70 -3.59 -7.28
N LYS A 27 16.94 -3.96 -6.92
CA LYS A 27 17.65 -5.11 -7.52
C LYS A 27 17.74 -6.26 -6.53
N LEU A 28 17.51 -7.47 -7.02
CA LEU A 28 17.79 -8.71 -6.32
C LEU A 28 18.88 -9.48 -7.06
N ALA A 29 19.60 -10.35 -6.38
CA ALA A 29 20.54 -11.25 -7.01
C ALA A 29 20.51 -12.62 -6.35
N LEU A 30 20.79 -13.66 -7.12
CA LEU A 30 21.01 -15.00 -6.60
C LEU A 30 22.50 -15.23 -6.42
N HIS A 31 22.98 -15.40 -5.19
CA HIS A 31 24.40 -15.66 -4.92
C HIS A 31 24.51 -16.77 -3.88
N ASP A 32 25.32 -17.80 -4.14
CA ASP A 32 25.46 -19.00 -3.30
C ASP A 32 24.12 -19.64 -2.88
N GLY A 33 23.14 -19.67 -3.80
CA GLY A 33 21.80 -20.23 -3.56
C GLY A 33 20.93 -19.42 -2.59
N LYS A 34 21.34 -18.20 -2.22
CA LYS A 34 20.57 -17.25 -1.42
C LYS A 34 20.17 -16.03 -2.24
N VAL A 35 19.01 -15.48 -1.92
CA VAL A 35 18.57 -14.22 -2.51
C VAL A 35 19.20 -13.07 -1.74
N HIS A 36 19.95 -12.24 -2.44
CA HIS A 36 20.49 -10.98 -1.96
C HIS A 36 19.67 -9.83 -2.51
N TYR A 37 19.52 -8.76 -1.73
CA TYR A 37 18.92 -7.51 -2.20
C TYR A 37 19.97 -6.41 -2.20
N PHE A 38 19.91 -5.54 -3.20
CA PHE A 38 20.80 -4.41 -3.30
C PHE A 38 20.31 -3.29 -2.39
N ASN A 39 21.12 -2.92 -1.40
CA ASN A 39 20.85 -1.76 -0.58
C ASN A 39 21.42 -0.51 -1.25
N GLU A 40 20.55 0.24 -1.91
CA GLU A 40 20.90 1.47 -2.64
C GLU A 40 21.49 2.58 -1.74
N THR A 41 21.26 2.51 -0.42
CA THR A 41 21.82 3.47 0.54
C THR A 41 23.28 3.19 0.86
N THR A 42 23.64 1.91 1.03
CA THR A 42 25.02 1.52 1.33
C THR A 42 25.83 1.19 0.06
N GLY A 43 25.15 0.98 -1.07
CA GLY A 43 25.75 0.46 -2.29
C GLY A 43 26.17 -1.01 -2.17
N LEU A 44 25.66 -1.73 -1.18
CA LEU A 44 26.09 -3.09 -0.85
C LEU A 44 24.94 -4.09 -1.00
N TRP A 45 25.30 -5.32 -1.33
CA TRP A 45 24.39 -6.46 -1.33
C TRP A 45 24.21 -7.01 0.08
N ALA A 46 22.96 -7.18 0.50
CA ALA A 46 22.60 -7.78 1.77
C ALA A 46 21.87 -9.10 1.53
N ALA A 47 22.21 -10.14 2.29
CA ALA A 47 21.55 -11.43 2.20
C ALA A 47 20.13 -11.35 2.80
N SER A 48 19.19 -12.05 2.17
CA SER A 48 17.91 -12.41 2.79
C SER A 48 17.96 -13.83 3.35
N ASP A 49 16.93 -14.22 4.10
CA ASP A 49 16.77 -15.59 4.60
C ASP A 49 16.24 -16.56 3.51
N GLU A 50 15.87 -16.02 2.34
CA GLU A 50 15.29 -16.80 1.24
C GLU A 50 16.36 -17.49 0.40
N LYS A 51 16.11 -18.76 0.08
CA LYS A 51 16.95 -19.59 -0.80
C LYS A 51 16.20 -19.88 -2.09
N ALA A 52 16.93 -19.97 -3.20
CA ALA A 52 16.34 -20.26 -4.49
C ALA A 52 17.34 -21.05 -5.37
N ASP A 53 16.80 -21.88 -6.25
CA ASP A 53 17.54 -22.49 -7.36
C ASP A 53 17.55 -21.55 -8.56
N LYS A 54 16.50 -20.72 -8.69
CA LYS A 54 16.35 -19.75 -9.76
C LYS A 54 15.57 -18.51 -9.32
N LEU A 55 15.94 -17.36 -9.85
CA LEU A 55 15.32 -16.06 -9.60
C LEU A 55 15.06 -15.34 -10.93
N GLN A 56 13.85 -14.82 -11.13
CA GLN A 56 13.47 -14.11 -12.37
C GLN A 56 12.41 -13.03 -12.07
N CYS A 57 12.35 -11.98 -12.90
CA CYS A 57 11.26 -11.02 -12.87
C CYS A 57 10.10 -11.52 -13.76
N GLY A 58 8.87 -11.51 -13.25
CA GLY A 58 7.69 -11.73 -14.07
C GLY A 58 7.35 -10.51 -14.93
N LEU A 59 6.50 -10.69 -15.93
CA LEU A 59 5.93 -9.55 -16.68
C LEU A 59 5.05 -8.64 -15.81
N ASP A 60 4.64 -9.10 -14.63
CA ASP A 60 4.00 -8.29 -13.59
C ASP A 60 4.97 -7.37 -12.83
N GLY A 61 6.25 -7.38 -13.19
CA GLY A 61 7.31 -6.60 -12.54
C GLY A 61 7.65 -7.09 -11.13
N GLN A 62 7.13 -8.26 -10.72
CA GLN A 62 7.41 -8.84 -9.40
C GLN A 62 8.55 -9.85 -9.48
N PRO A 63 9.32 -10.02 -8.39
CA PRO A 63 10.31 -11.09 -8.31
C PRO A 63 9.64 -12.44 -8.02
N TRP A 64 10.08 -13.46 -8.74
CA TRP A 64 9.64 -14.84 -8.58
C TRP A 64 10.87 -15.73 -8.39
N LEU A 65 10.77 -16.67 -7.46
CA LEU A 65 11.80 -17.68 -7.23
C LEU A 65 11.25 -19.08 -7.45
N MET A 66 12.13 -19.99 -7.81
CA MET A 66 11.87 -21.42 -7.79
C MET A 66 12.84 -22.09 -6.83
N LYS A 67 12.32 -22.98 -6.00
CA LYS A 67 13.11 -23.79 -5.07
C LYS A 67 12.50 -25.18 -4.95
N ASP A 68 13.32 -26.22 -5.10
CA ASP A 68 12.89 -27.63 -5.02
C ASP A 68 11.75 -27.97 -6.01
N GLY A 69 11.67 -27.24 -7.13
CA GLY A 69 10.60 -27.35 -8.13
C GLY A 69 9.30 -26.62 -7.80
N GLU A 70 9.23 -25.89 -6.68
CA GLU A 70 8.09 -25.04 -6.31
C GLU A 70 8.31 -23.57 -6.73
N LEU A 71 7.32 -22.98 -7.41
CA LEU A 71 7.32 -21.57 -7.80
C LEU A 71 6.71 -20.69 -6.70
N LYS A 72 7.44 -19.68 -6.21
CA LYS A 72 7.01 -18.73 -5.17
C LYS A 72 7.22 -17.30 -5.62
N ARG A 73 6.25 -16.43 -5.32
CA ARG A 73 6.44 -14.98 -5.45
C ARG A 73 7.27 -14.46 -4.29
N LEU A 74 8.22 -13.58 -4.56
CA LEU A 74 8.93 -12.85 -3.51
C LEU A 74 8.22 -11.52 -3.22
N LYS A 75 7.99 -11.27 -1.93
CA LYS A 75 7.48 -9.98 -1.46
C LYS A 75 8.64 -9.14 -0.97
N VAL A 76 8.87 -8.03 -1.65
CA VAL A 76 9.82 -7.00 -1.21
C VAL A 76 9.09 -6.03 -0.28
N ASN A 77 9.36 -6.15 1.02
CA ASN A 77 8.83 -5.25 2.03
C ASN A 77 9.82 -4.11 2.26
N LEU A 78 9.29 -2.89 2.23
CA LEU A 78 10.07 -1.68 2.46
C LEU A 78 9.63 -1.14 3.82
N SER A 79 10.45 -1.39 4.84
CA SER A 79 10.22 -0.93 6.20
C SER A 79 11.14 0.24 6.49
N SER A 80 10.61 1.32 7.06
CA SER A 80 11.41 2.49 7.41
C SER A 80 11.59 2.49 8.92
N ASN A 81 12.83 2.56 9.40
CA ASN A 81 13.09 2.66 10.83
C ASN A 81 12.33 3.87 11.40
N LYS A 82 11.50 3.62 12.43
CA LYS A 82 10.96 4.68 13.28
C LYS A 82 12.14 5.26 14.05
N VAL A 83 12.72 6.35 13.54
CA VAL A 83 13.65 7.16 14.33
C VAL A 83 12.81 7.92 15.35
N ASP A 84 13.08 7.70 16.64
CA ASP A 84 12.54 8.56 17.69
C ASP A 84 13.20 9.95 17.56
N HIS A 85 12.42 10.91 17.07
CA HIS A 85 12.90 12.23 16.65
C HIS A 85 13.14 13.19 17.84
N GLY A 86 14.05 12.80 18.73
CA GLY A 86 14.45 13.64 19.88
C GLY A 86 15.39 14.79 19.53
N SER A 87 16.18 14.72 18.46
CA SER A 87 17.28 15.68 18.22
C SER A 87 17.50 16.18 16.79
N ASN A 88 16.93 15.54 15.76
CA ASN A 88 17.33 15.82 14.36
C ASN A 88 16.24 16.59 13.57
N VAL A 89 16.61 17.76 13.03
CA VAL A 89 15.74 18.68 12.25
C VAL A 89 15.40 18.11 10.87
N PHE A 90 16.28 17.30 10.30
CA PHE A 90 16.04 16.47 9.13
C PHE A 90 16.44 15.04 9.46
N ALA A 91 15.54 14.09 9.18
CA ALA A 91 15.84 12.68 9.22
C ALA A 91 15.24 12.05 7.97
N LEU A 92 16.10 11.50 7.11
CA LEU A 92 15.69 10.52 6.12
C LEU A 92 15.83 9.15 6.79
N PRO A 93 14.73 8.54 7.28
CA PRO A 93 14.82 7.23 7.88
C PRO A 93 15.22 6.23 6.80
N GLN A 94 16.31 5.50 7.03
CA GLN A 94 16.78 4.47 6.11
C GLN A 94 15.68 3.40 5.97
N VAL A 95 15.35 3.08 4.72
CA VAL A 95 14.47 1.98 4.39
C VAL A 95 15.27 0.70 4.51
N THR A 96 14.92 -0.12 5.50
CA THR A 96 15.32 -1.51 5.55
C THR A 96 14.44 -2.30 4.59
N LYS A 97 15.02 -2.68 3.43
CA LYS A 97 14.41 -3.63 2.50
C LYS A 97 14.47 -5.01 3.17
N SER A 98 13.37 -5.73 3.22
CA SER A 98 13.34 -7.15 3.57
C SER A 98 12.61 -7.93 2.50
N VAL A 99 13.08 -9.14 2.24
CA VAL A 99 12.52 -10.02 1.19
C VAL A 99 11.98 -11.24 1.90
N SER A 100 10.75 -11.62 1.57
CA SER A 100 10.09 -12.82 2.10
C SER A 100 9.33 -13.54 1.01
N ALA A 101 9.42 -14.86 0.94
CA ALA A 101 8.65 -15.66 -0.01
C ALA A 101 7.17 -15.75 0.41
N ASP A 102 6.28 -15.65 -0.59
CA ASP A 102 4.87 -15.95 -0.44
C ASP A 102 4.62 -17.47 -0.45
N LEU A 103 3.38 -17.89 -0.28
CA LEU A 103 2.99 -19.27 -0.45
C LEU A 103 3.32 -19.76 -1.88
N ALA A 104 3.68 -21.05 -2.00
CA ALA A 104 3.89 -21.69 -3.31
C ALA A 104 2.68 -21.48 -4.22
N THR A 105 2.92 -21.26 -5.50
CA THR A 105 1.86 -21.08 -6.49
C THR A 105 1.17 -22.43 -6.71
N ALA A 106 -0.16 -22.42 -6.80
CA ALA A 106 -0.91 -23.64 -7.08
C ALA A 106 -0.79 -24.05 -8.55
N GLY A 107 -1.05 -25.33 -8.87
CA GLY A 107 -1.03 -25.84 -10.25
C GLY A 107 0.19 -26.72 -10.59
N LEU A 108 1.28 -26.58 -9.85
CA LEU A 108 2.40 -27.52 -9.84
C LEU A 108 2.20 -28.49 -8.66
N ASP A 109 2.11 -29.79 -8.94
CA ASP A 109 2.00 -30.81 -7.88
C ASP A 109 3.40 -31.09 -7.28
N LYS A 110 3.47 -31.53 -6.03
CA LYS A 110 4.74 -31.95 -5.40
C LYS A 110 5.44 -33.09 -6.15
N ALA A 111 4.67 -33.86 -6.92
CA ALA A 111 5.18 -34.92 -7.79
C ALA A 111 5.66 -34.43 -9.17
N GLN A 112 5.32 -33.19 -9.58
CA GLN A 112 5.71 -32.61 -10.86
C GLN A 112 6.57 -31.36 -10.62
N LYS A 113 7.87 -31.58 -10.45
CA LYS A 113 8.83 -30.50 -10.24
C LYS A 113 9.01 -29.69 -11.52
N ALA A 114 8.94 -28.37 -11.38
CA ALA A 114 9.31 -27.47 -12.47
C ALA A 114 10.84 -27.40 -12.61
N GLN A 115 11.33 -27.44 -13.85
CA GLN A 115 12.75 -27.25 -14.19
C GLN A 115 13.05 -25.81 -14.60
N ALA A 116 12.09 -25.14 -15.22
CA ALA A 116 12.13 -23.73 -15.60
C ALA A 116 10.72 -23.15 -15.56
N PHE A 117 10.62 -21.84 -15.46
CA PHE A 117 9.34 -21.14 -15.41
C PHE A 117 9.46 -19.75 -16.01
N THR A 118 8.32 -19.16 -16.36
CA THR A 118 8.19 -17.72 -16.61
C THR A 118 6.78 -17.28 -16.24
N VAL A 119 6.62 -16.03 -15.83
CA VAL A 119 5.36 -15.55 -15.21
C VAL A 119 4.79 -14.37 -15.98
N LEU A 120 3.50 -14.46 -16.32
CA LEU A 120 2.75 -13.32 -16.86
C LEU A 120 2.25 -12.43 -15.72
N ASP A 121 1.60 -13.05 -14.73
CA ASP A 121 1.08 -12.40 -13.54
C ASP A 121 0.84 -13.39 -12.40
N SER A 122 0.38 -12.89 -11.25
CA SER A 122 0.07 -13.70 -10.06
C SER A 122 -0.91 -14.88 -10.25
N ARG A 123 -1.60 -14.97 -11.39
CA ARG A 123 -2.52 -16.06 -11.74
C ARG A 123 -2.06 -16.88 -12.93
N ARG A 124 -1.18 -16.35 -13.78
CA ARG A 124 -0.81 -16.95 -15.07
C ARG A 124 0.70 -17.13 -15.20
N TYR A 125 1.12 -18.36 -15.40
CA TYR A 125 2.54 -18.71 -15.57
C TYR A 125 2.72 -19.91 -16.51
N LEU A 126 3.91 -20.03 -17.07
CA LEU A 126 4.36 -21.22 -17.80
C LEU A 126 5.45 -21.91 -16.99
N ALA A 127 5.44 -23.24 -17.00
CA ALA A 127 6.46 -24.05 -16.34
C ALA A 127 6.83 -25.26 -17.21
N VAL A 128 8.12 -25.60 -17.22
CA VAL A 128 8.66 -26.82 -17.85
C VAL A 128 8.67 -27.93 -16.82
N ASN A 129 8.03 -29.05 -17.11
CA ASN A 129 8.07 -30.24 -16.24
C ASN A 129 9.32 -31.09 -16.49
N GLU A 130 9.50 -32.17 -15.71
CA GLU A 130 10.66 -33.06 -15.87
C GLU A 130 10.74 -33.79 -17.22
N LYS A 131 9.60 -33.93 -17.92
CA LYS A 131 9.52 -34.54 -19.26
C LYS A 131 9.90 -33.56 -20.38
N GLY A 132 10.03 -32.26 -20.07
CA GLY A 132 10.24 -31.20 -21.04
C GLY A 132 8.96 -30.59 -21.60
N ASP A 133 7.78 -31.02 -21.15
CA ASP A 133 6.53 -30.38 -21.57
C ASP A 133 6.37 -29.02 -20.89
N ILE A 134 5.86 -28.04 -21.63
CA ILE A 134 5.59 -26.69 -21.11
C ILE A 134 4.10 -26.56 -20.85
N GLY A 135 3.72 -26.47 -19.58
CA GLY A 135 2.34 -26.24 -19.16
C GLY A 135 2.04 -24.75 -18.99
N PHE A 136 0.96 -24.27 -19.59
CA PHE A 136 0.39 -22.96 -19.30
C PHE A 136 -0.71 -23.09 -18.24
N HIS A 137 -0.47 -22.46 -17.09
CA HIS A 137 -1.33 -22.52 -15.92
C HIS A 137 -2.10 -21.21 -15.74
N HIS A 138 -3.39 -21.31 -15.46
CA HIS A 138 -4.24 -20.17 -15.09
C HIS A 138 -4.95 -20.48 -13.78
N ILE A 139 -4.46 -19.92 -12.69
CA ILE A 139 -4.87 -20.25 -11.33
C ILE A 139 -6.01 -19.37 -10.84
N ASP A 140 -7.01 -20.00 -10.24
CA ASP A 140 -7.97 -19.33 -9.38
C ASP A 140 -7.37 -19.17 -7.99
N THR A 141 -7.19 -17.92 -7.56
CA THR A 141 -6.60 -17.57 -6.26
C THR A 141 -7.45 -18.03 -5.07
N THR A 142 -8.74 -18.28 -5.30
CA THR A 142 -9.72 -18.68 -4.28
C THR A 142 -9.70 -20.19 -4.05
N THR A 143 -9.79 -20.97 -5.13
CA THR A 143 -9.84 -22.44 -5.08
C THR A 143 -8.46 -23.09 -5.15
N ARG A 144 -7.41 -22.32 -5.48
CA ARG A 144 -6.03 -22.80 -5.67
C ARG A 144 -5.94 -23.95 -6.67
N ARG A 145 -6.69 -23.86 -7.78
CA ARG A 145 -6.69 -24.82 -8.89
C ARG A 145 -6.64 -24.08 -10.22
N ASN A 146 -6.29 -24.79 -11.30
CA ASN A 146 -6.40 -24.21 -12.63
C ASN A 146 -7.88 -23.93 -12.96
N GLN A 147 -8.18 -22.70 -13.41
CA GLN A 147 -9.50 -22.27 -13.89
C GLN A 147 -9.93 -23.03 -15.16
N ARG A 148 -8.96 -23.52 -15.93
CA ARG A 148 -9.16 -24.28 -17.17
C ARG A 148 -8.15 -25.43 -17.22
N ALA A 149 -8.38 -26.43 -18.06
CA ALA A 149 -7.37 -27.45 -18.29
C ALA A 149 -6.04 -26.80 -18.73
N THR A 150 -4.93 -27.27 -18.15
CA THR A 150 -3.58 -26.81 -18.53
C THR A 150 -3.41 -27.04 -20.02
N GLN A 151 -3.04 -25.99 -20.75
CA GLN A 151 -2.62 -26.16 -22.14
C GLN A 151 -1.14 -26.50 -22.16
N THR A 152 -0.78 -27.52 -22.94
CA THR A 152 0.57 -28.08 -22.89
C THR A 152 1.20 -28.06 -24.26
N LEU A 153 2.39 -27.46 -24.37
CA LEU A 153 3.31 -27.69 -25.47
C LEU A 153 4.11 -28.95 -25.16
N SER A 154 3.87 -30.03 -25.90
CA SER A 154 4.56 -31.30 -25.63
C SER A 154 6.00 -31.27 -26.12
N GLN A 155 6.89 -31.96 -25.39
CA GLN A 155 8.29 -32.11 -25.76
C GLN A 155 8.44 -32.70 -27.18
N ALA A 156 7.59 -33.66 -27.55
CA ALA A 156 7.60 -34.27 -28.89
C ALA A 156 7.24 -33.27 -30.00
N ALA A 157 6.28 -32.37 -29.75
CA ALA A 157 5.90 -31.34 -30.73
C ALA A 157 7.01 -30.29 -30.89
N LEU A 158 7.68 -29.90 -29.80
CA LEU A 158 8.84 -29.02 -29.84
C LEU A 158 9.99 -29.66 -30.60
N GLN A 159 10.33 -30.92 -30.30
CA GLN A 159 11.38 -31.66 -30.98
C GLN A 159 11.15 -31.72 -32.50
N ALA A 160 9.95 -32.11 -32.93
CA ALA A 160 9.61 -32.21 -34.35
C ALA A 160 9.75 -30.88 -35.13
N GLN A 161 9.60 -29.74 -34.45
CA GLN A 161 9.79 -28.42 -35.07
C GLN A 161 11.25 -27.98 -35.02
N ILE A 162 11.95 -28.23 -33.92
CA ILE A 162 13.37 -27.91 -33.77
C ILE A 162 14.22 -28.71 -34.79
N GLU A 163 13.90 -29.97 -35.03
CA GLU A 163 14.56 -30.80 -36.06
C GLU A 163 14.43 -30.24 -37.49
N LYS A 164 13.37 -29.47 -37.77
CA LYS A 164 13.21 -28.76 -39.05
C LYS A 164 14.00 -27.45 -39.09
N LEU A 165 14.13 -26.77 -37.96
CA LEU A 165 14.80 -25.47 -37.85
C LEU A 165 16.31 -25.57 -37.70
N VAL A 166 16.81 -26.70 -37.17
CA VAL A 166 18.24 -26.94 -36.89
C VAL A 166 18.69 -28.23 -37.59
N PRO A 167 19.29 -28.13 -38.79
CA PRO A 167 19.84 -29.28 -39.47
C PRO A 167 20.85 -30.03 -38.59
N GLY A 168 20.70 -31.34 -38.46
CA GLY A 168 21.59 -32.19 -37.64
C GLY A 168 21.25 -32.27 -36.15
N SER A 169 20.10 -31.73 -35.70
CA SER A 169 19.60 -31.92 -34.34
C SER A 169 18.75 -33.19 -34.16
N ALA A 170 18.45 -33.91 -35.25
CA ALA A 170 17.65 -35.14 -35.20
C ALA A 170 18.30 -36.19 -34.27
N GLY A 171 17.51 -36.70 -33.32
CA GLY A 171 17.96 -37.69 -32.34
C GLY A 171 18.81 -37.13 -31.18
N LYS A 172 19.06 -35.81 -31.13
CA LYS A 172 19.73 -35.17 -29.99
C LYS A 172 18.69 -34.64 -29.01
N GLU A 173 18.48 -35.35 -27.91
CA GLU A 173 17.46 -34.97 -26.91
C GLU A 173 17.72 -33.55 -26.34
N ASP A 174 18.99 -33.22 -26.04
CA ASP A 174 19.36 -31.93 -25.47
C ASP A 174 19.16 -30.75 -26.44
N ALA A 175 19.12 -30.99 -27.76
CA ALA A 175 18.85 -29.96 -28.76
C ALA A 175 17.43 -29.40 -28.64
N ALA A 176 16.48 -30.27 -28.25
CA ALA A 176 15.07 -29.94 -28.13
C ALA A 176 14.59 -29.76 -26.68
N LYS A 177 15.38 -30.17 -25.69
CA LYS A 177 15.01 -30.10 -24.28
C LYS A 177 15.18 -28.68 -23.75
N VAL A 178 14.09 -28.10 -23.27
CA VAL A 178 14.07 -26.71 -22.77
C VAL A 178 14.74 -26.63 -21.39
N SER A 179 15.71 -25.73 -21.26
CA SER A 179 16.44 -25.43 -20.02
C SER A 179 15.97 -24.12 -19.38
N ASP A 180 15.48 -23.16 -20.17
CA ASP A 180 15.05 -21.85 -19.68
C ASP A 180 13.88 -21.26 -20.50
N LEU A 181 13.08 -20.40 -19.85
CA LEU A 181 11.95 -19.67 -20.41
C LEU A 181 12.02 -18.17 -20.05
N ALA A 182 11.68 -17.32 -21.00
CA ALA A 182 11.43 -15.91 -20.74
C ALA A 182 10.25 -15.39 -21.58
N LEU A 183 9.59 -14.35 -21.09
CA LEU A 183 8.53 -13.65 -21.82
C LEU A 183 8.96 -12.20 -22.09
N GLY A 184 8.68 -11.75 -23.31
CA GLY A 184 8.82 -10.34 -23.71
C GLY A 184 7.58 -9.50 -23.41
N GLU A 185 7.71 -8.18 -23.53
CA GLU A 185 6.61 -7.21 -23.39
C GLU A 185 5.43 -7.49 -24.34
N ASP A 186 5.73 -7.95 -25.55
CA ASP A 186 4.77 -8.42 -26.58
C ASP A 186 4.20 -9.81 -26.29
N LYS A 187 4.56 -10.40 -25.14
CA LYS A 187 4.27 -11.78 -24.72
C LYS A 187 4.76 -12.84 -25.71
N GLN A 188 5.80 -12.51 -26.49
CA GLN A 188 6.59 -13.51 -27.20
C GLN A 188 7.30 -14.38 -26.16
N LEU A 189 7.11 -15.70 -26.26
CA LEU A 189 7.79 -16.70 -25.44
C LEU A 189 9.15 -17.01 -26.06
N TRP A 190 10.20 -16.89 -25.25
CA TRP A 190 11.55 -17.27 -25.59
C TRP A 190 11.91 -18.57 -24.88
N LEU A 191 12.48 -19.51 -25.64
CA LEU A 191 12.78 -20.88 -25.24
C LEU A 191 14.28 -21.12 -25.43
N LEU A 192 14.98 -21.45 -24.35
CA LEU A 192 16.38 -21.85 -24.41
C LEU A 192 16.47 -23.38 -24.35
N SER A 193 17.18 -23.99 -25.29
CA SER A 193 17.49 -25.43 -25.23
C SER A 193 18.71 -25.72 -24.36
N LYS A 194 18.88 -26.98 -23.94
CA LYS A 194 20.08 -27.42 -23.22
C LYS A 194 21.36 -27.33 -24.04
N GLU A 195 21.27 -27.42 -25.37
CA GLU A 195 22.39 -27.13 -26.29
C GLU A 195 22.70 -25.63 -26.43
N GLY A 196 21.92 -24.75 -25.81
CA GLY A 196 22.16 -23.30 -25.84
C GLY A 196 21.59 -22.59 -27.07
N SER A 197 20.68 -23.22 -27.82
CA SER A 197 19.97 -22.59 -28.93
C SER A 197 18.72 -21.86 -28.44
N LEU A 198 18.46 -20.68 -29.01
CA LEU A 198 17.32 -19.84 -28.66
C LEU A 198 16.22 -19.91 -29.71
N PHE A 199 14.98 -20.09 -29.25
CA PHE A 199 13.79 -20.11 -30.09
C PHE A 199 12.74 -19.13 -29.57
N SER A 200 11.83 -18.71 -30.44
CA SER A 200 10.73 -17.81 -30.10
C SER A 200 9.39 -18.36 -30.59
N LEU A 201 8.34 -18.06 -29.85
CA LEU A 201 6.97 -18.50 -30.12
C LEU A 201 5.99 -17.39 -29.70
N SER A 202 5.03 -17.03 -30.56
CA SER A 202 4.09 -15.94 -30.27
C SER A 202 2.93 -16.35 -29.36
N GLU A 203 2.27 -15.37 -28.72
CA GLU A 203 1.15 -15.58 -27.78
C GLU A 203 0.10 -16.55 -28.30
N ASN A 204 -0.34 -16.37 -29.54
CA ASN A 204 -1.39 -17.20 -30.13
C ASN A 204 -1.01 -18.70 -30.20
N HIS A 205 0.26 -19.02 -30.40
CA HIS A 205 0.72 -20.40 -30.55
C HIS A 205 0.91 -21.06 -29.18
N TRP A 206 1.67 -20.44 -28.27
CA TRP A 206 1.90 -21.04 -26.96
C TRP A 206 0.62 -21.08 -26.11
N ASN A 207 -0.27 -20.08 -26.24
CA ASN A 207 -1.58 -20.03 -25.57
C ASN A 207 -2.65 -20.87 -26.28
N SER A 208 -2.29 -21.65 -27.30
CA SER A 208 -3.12 -22.72 -27.86
C SER A 208 -2.47 -24.10 -27.78
N GLY A 209 -1.29 -24.22 -27.14
CA GLY A 209 -0.52 -25.46 -27.06
C GLY A 209 0.05 -25.94 -28.40
N LYS A 210 0.27 -25.03 -29.36
CA LYS A 210 0.80 -25.36 -30.69
C LYS A 210 2.24 -24.88 -30.87
N ALA A 211 3.08 -25.72 -31.49
CA ALA A 211 4.50 -25.43 -31.74
C ALA A 211 4.81 -25.05 -33.21
N ASP A 212 3.82 -25.04 -34.10
CA ASP A 212 3.98 -24.80 -35.54
C ASP A 212 4.45 -23.38 -35.93
N GLY A 213 4.39 -22.43 -34.99
CA GLY A 213 4.94 -21.07 -35.14
C GLY A 213 6.34 -20.85 -34.55
N LEU A 214 7.06 -21.93 -34.20
CA LEU A 214 8.38 -21.83 -33.59
C LEU A 214 9.41 -21.28 -34.59
N ALA A 215 10.20 -20.30 -34.18
CA ALA A 215 11.26 -19.71 -34.99
C ALA A 215 12.59 -19.70 -34.23
N LYS A 216 13.69 -20.04 -34.90
CA LYS A 216 15.03 -19.93 -34.33
C LYS A 216 15.47 -18.46 -34.29
N ALA A 217 15.95 -18.01 -33.14
CA ALA A 217 16.49 -16.67 -32.98
C ALA A 217 17.87 -16.56 -33.65
N VAL A 218 18.16 -15.39 -34.23
CA VAL A 218 19.49 -15.07 -34.74
C VAL A 218 20.16 -14.13 -33.75
N LEU A 219 21.28 -14.56 -33.18
CA LEU A 219 22.12 -13.73 -32.31
C LEU A 219 23.35 -13.23 -33.08
N PRO A 220 23.92 -12.08 -32.68
CA PRO A 220 25.23 -11.65 -33.15
C PRO A 220 26.29 -12.74 -32.88
N ALA A 221 27.13 -13.02 -33.88
CA ALA A 221 28.22 -13.97 -33.72
C ALA A 221 29.28 -13.45 -32.73
N ASN A 222 30.01 -14.38 -32.12
CA ASN A 222 31.19 -14.10 -31.33
C ASN A 222 32.31 -13.50 -32.20
N GLU A 223 33.36 -12.97 -31.56
CA GLU A 223 34.50 -12.35 -32.26
C GLU A 223 35.22 -13.32 -33.22
N ASP A 224 35.15 -14.62 -32.93
CA ASP A 224 35.69 -15.72 -33.75
C ASP A 224 34.74 -16.20 -34.85
N GLY A 225 33.57 -15.55 -35.02
CA GLY A 225 32.55 -15.91 -35.99
C GLY A 225 31.65 -17.09 -35.59
N SER A 226 31.87 -17.68 -34.40
CA SER A 226 31.03 -18.74 -33.86
C SER A 226 29.68 -18.20 -33.36
N GLN A 227 28.66 -19.06 -33.28
CA GLN A 227 27.38 -18.70 -32.65
C GLN A 227 27.50 -18.82 -31.13
N PRO A 228 26.95 -17.87 -30.35
CA PRO A 228 27.01 -17.92 -28.90
C PRO A 228 26.20 -19.10 -28.35
N GLU A 229 26.79 -19.87 -27.44
CA GLU A 229 26.10 -20.92 -26.68
C GLU A 229 25.50 -20.33 -25.41
N LEU A 230 24.17 -20.20 -25.39
CA LEU A 230 23.44 -19.56 -24.30
C LEU A 230 23.22 -20.49 -23.10
N THR A 231 23.19 -19.92 -21.90
CA THR A 231 23.07 -20.64 -20.62
C THR A 231 21.86 -20.22 -19.80
N ALA A 232 21.40 -18.97 -19.92
CA ALA A 232 20.29 -18.45 -19.12
C ALA A 232 19.50 -17.38 -19.87
N LEU A 233 18.22 -17.25 -19.50
CA LEU A 233 17.34 -16.17 -19.95
C LEU A 233 16.83 -15.35 -18.76
N GLN A 234 16.64 -14.05 -19.00
CA GLN A 234 16.05 -13.14 -18.03
C GLN A 234 15.06 -12.19 -18.68
N THR A 235 14.08 -11.78 -17.87
CA THR A 235 13.13 -10.72 -18.20
C THR A 235 13.32 -9.59 -17.18
N SER A 236 13.31 -8.35 -17.64
CA SER A 236 13.32 -7.16 -16.77
C SER A 236 11.90 -6.69 -16.44
N ALA A 237 11.75 -5.79 -15.46
CA ALA A 237 10.45 -5.20 -15.12
C ALA A 237 9.75 -4.44 -16.26
N LYS A 238 10.48 -4.05 -17.32
CA LYS A 238 9.91 -3.43 -18.53
C LYS A 238 9.54 -4.47 -19.61
N GLY A 239 9.64 -5.77 -19.32
CA GLY A 239 9.41 -6.82 -20.29
C GLY A 239 10.53 -6.98 -21.34
N GLN A 240 11.68 -6.32 -21.15
CA GLN A 240 12.84 -6.54 -22.02
C GLN A 240 13.50 -7.88 -21.66
N VAL A 241 13.78 -8.70 -22.68
CA VAL A 241 14.42 -10.02 -22.54
C VAL A 241 15.91 -9.92 -22.81
N SER A 242 16.70 -10.61 -22.01
CA SER A 242 18.14 -10.77 -22.20
C SER A 242 18.56 -12.23 -22.07
N ALA A 243 19.65 -12.58 -22.75
CA ALA A 243 20.24 -13.91 -22.76
C ALA A 243 21.72 -13.83 -22.39
N LEU A 244 22.21 -14.85 -21.69
CA LEU A 244 23.60 -14.98 -21.26
C LEU A 244 24.26 -16.15 -22.00
N ASP A 245 25.52 -16.00 -22.40
CA ASP A 245 26.32 -17.12 -22.92
C ASP A 245 27.24 -17.76 -21.86
N LYS A 246 27.89 -18.87 -22.23
CA LYS A 246 28.87 -19.55 -21.36
C LYS A 246 30.09 -18.69 -20.98
N GLN A 247 30.39 -17.65 -21.76
CA GLN A 247 31.53 -16.76 -21.59
C GLN A 247 31.18 -15.53 -20.73
N GLY A 248 29.92 -15.39 -20.33
CA GLY A 248 29.41 -14.26 -19.56
C GLY A 248 29.03 -13.04 -20.40
N ASN A 249 29.04 -13.13 -21.73
CA ASN A 249 28.53 -12.07 -22.60
C ASN A 249 26.99 -12.04 -22.50
N THR A 250 26.44 -10.82 -22.49
CA THR A 250 25.00 -10.61 -22.49
C THR A 250 24.51 -10.12 -23.85
N PHE A 251 23.35 -10.63 -24.24
CA PHE A 251 22.61 -10.25 -25.43
C PHE A 251 21.23 -9.76 -25.01
N VAL A 252 20.73 -8.73 -25.67
CA VAL A 252 19.46 -8.08 -25.32
C VAL A 252 18.57 -7.99 -26.54
N PHE A 253 17.29 -8.32 -26.36
CA PHE A 253 16.29 -8.15 -27.42
C PHE A 253 15.73 -6.73 -27.39
N LYS A 254 15.92 -5.97 -28.47
CA LYS A 254 15.43 -4.59 -28.61
C LYS A 254 15.07 -4.30 -30.06
N ALA A 255 13.96 -3.58 -30.26
CA ALA A 255 13.50 -3.16 -31.59
C ALA A 255 13.39 -4.31 -32.63
N GLY A 256 13.08 -5.53 -32.18
CA GLY A 256 12.91 -6.70 -33.05
C GLY A 256 14.19 -7.48 -33.37
N ALA A 257 15.35 -7.10 -32.81
CA ALA A 257 16.62 -7.78 -33.03
C ALA A 257 17.36 -8.08 -31.71
N TRP A 258 18.23 -9.09 -31.75
CA TRP A 258 19.19 -9.37 -30.67
C TRP A 258 20.47 -8.56 -30.89
N GLU A 259 20.89 -7.82 -29.87
CA GLU A 259 22.11 -7.01 -29.89
C GLU A 259 23.01 -7.42 -28.73
N LYS A 260 24.34 -7.40 -28.94
CA LYS A 260 25.31 -7.61 -27.86
C LYS A 260 25.32 -6.35 -26.99
N GLY A 261 25.09 -6.52 -25.70
CA GLY A 261 24.99 -5.38 -24.78
C GLY A 261 24.61 -5.82 -23.38
N GLU A 262 24.86 -4.94 -22.42
CA GLU A 262 24.37 -5.17 -21.06
C GLU A 262 22.83 -5.01 -21.05
N PRO A 263 22.11 -5.80 -20.24
CA PRO A 263 20.68 -5.58 -20.06
C PRO A 263 20.45 -4.15 -19.55
N ALA A 264 19.22 -3.63 -19.61
CA ALA A 264 18.85 -2.31 -19.08
C ALA A 264 18.97 -2.19 -17.54
N THR A 265 19.96 -2.88 -16.97
CA THR A 265 20.53 -2.84 -15.63
C THR A 265 21.88 -2.11 -15.55
N ALA A 266 22.51 -1.83 -16.70
CA ALA A 266 23.68 -0.96 -16.85
C ALA A 266 23.31 0.51 -16.69
N PRO A 267 24.17 1.37 -16.11
CA PRO A 267 23.76 2.51 -15.31
C PRO A 267 23.14 3.62 -16.17
N VAL A 268 21.81 3.69 -16.21
CA VAL A 268 21.18 5.00 -16.20
C VAL A 268 21.17 5.39 -14.73
N VAL A 269 22.15 6.19 -14.32
CA VAL A 269 21.96 7.09 -13.20
C VAL A 269 20.84 8.03 -13.62
N GLU A 270 19.59 7.56 -13.56
CA GLU A 270 18.49 8.50 -13.44
C GLU A 270 18.78 9.23 -12.14
N PRO A 271 18.88 10.56 -12.17
CA PRO A 271 19.14 11.33 -10.97
C PRO A 271 17.96 11.13 -10.03
N ASN A 272 18.06 10.16 -9.12
CA ASN A 272 17.18 10.12 -7.96
C ASN A 272 17.53 11.37 -7.13
N VAL A 273 16.74 12.42 -7.34
CA VAL A 273 16.93 13.74 -6.71
C VAL A 273 16.89 13.60 -5.18
N ALA A 274 16.09 12.66 -4.65
CA ALA A 274 16.11 12.32 -3.22
C ALA A 274 17.46 11.73 -2.78
N ARG A 275 18.07 10.85 -3.58
CA ARG A 275 19.41 10.28 -3.32
C ARG A 275 20.52 11.34 -3.38
N GLN A 276 20.50 12.23 -4.37
CA GLN A 276 21.45 13.36 -4.45
C GLN A 276 21.36 14.27 -3.23
N ASN A 277 20.14 14.57 -2.79
CA ASN A 277 19.89 15.33 -1.57
C ASN A 277 20.37 14.58 -0.31
N TYR A 278 20.17 13.26 -0.25
CA TYR A 278 20.61 12.40 0.87
C TYR A 278 22.14 12.29 0.96
N GLU A 279 22.83 11.99 -0.15
CA GLU A 279 24.29 11.91 -0.20
C GLU A 279 24.93 13.25 0.16
N ARG A 280 24.33 14.36 -0.26
CA ARG A 280 24.77 15.71 0.11
C ARG A 280 24.63 15.97 1.61
N LEU A 281 23.47 15.65 2.19
CA LEU A 281 23.23 15.79 3.64
C LEU A 281 24.22 14.92 4.45
N THR A 282 24.57 13.74 3.92
CA THR A 282 25.50 12.82 4.57
C THR A 282 26.95 13.31 4.46
N LYS A 283 27.37 13.82 3.30
CA LYS A 283 28.69 14.46 3.08
C LYS A 283 28.88 15.75 3.89
N ALA A 284 27.80 16.44 4.26
CA ALA A 284 27.85 17.62 5.11
C ALA A 284 28.16 17.31 6.59
N SER A 285 28.06 16.05 7.03
CA SER A 285 28.45 15.60 8.37
C SER A 285 29.95 15.25 8.42
N LYS A 286 30.72 15.79 9.38
CA LYS A 286 32.18 15.59 9.46
C LYS A 286 32.50 14.39 10.37
N ASP A 287 33.22 13.42 9.82
CA ASP A 287 33.76 12.27 10.55
C ASP A 287 35.14 12.61 11.12
N TRP A 288 35.37 12.31 12.40
CA TRP A 288 36.67 12.48 13.04
C TRP A 288 37.19 11.14 13.56
N ARG A 289 38.38 10.74 13.15
CA ARG A 289 39.03 9.51 13.65
C ARG A 289 39.75 9.83 14.96
N LEU A 290 39.48 9.07 16.03
CA LEU A 290 40.30 9.13 17.24
C LEU A 290 41.65 8.44 16.95
N PRO A 291 42.79 9.15 17.08
CA PRO A 291 44.09 8.53 16.86
C PRO A 291 44.35 7.42 17.87
N GLY A 292 44.94 6.31 17.43
CA GLY A 292 45.36 5.19 18.28
C GLY A 292 44.28 4.16 18.66
N THR A 293 43.00 4.36 18.32
CA THR A 293 41.90 3.46 18.72
C THR A 293 41.15 2.81 17.55
N GLY A 294 41.39 3.23 16.31
CA GLY A 294 40.66 2.76 15.13
C GLY A 294 39.20 3.27 15.03
N ILE A 295 38.72 4.00 16.04
CA ILE A 295 37.33 4.45 16.17
C ILE A 295 37.12 5.76 15.39
N THR A 296 36.03 5.84 14.63
CA THR A 296 35.60 7.05 13.92
C THR A 296 34.36 7.64 14.62
N PHE A 297 34.44 8.89 15.05
CA PHE A 297 33.38 9.62 15.74
C PHE A 297 32.68 10.62 14.80
N LYS A 298 31.35 10.55 14.73
CA LYS A 298 30.48 11.54 14.06
C LYS A 298 29.92 12.52 15.09
N ARG A 299 30.31 13.81 15.00
CA ARG A 299 29.73 14.89 15.83
C ARG A 299 28.82 15.76 14.98
N GLU A 300 27.51 15.68 15.18
CA GLU A 300 26.56 16.68 14.69
C GLU A 300 26.51 17.85 15.69
N VAL A 301 27.08 19.00 15.33
CA VAL A 301 26.94 20.23 16.12
C VAL A 301 25.97 21.15 15.40
N ASN A 302 24.72 21.16 15.84
CA ASN A 302 23.72 22.15 15.39
C ASN A 302 24.08 23.53 15.95
N PHE A 303 24.66 24.40 15.13
CA PHE A 303 24.83 25.82 15.46
C PHE A 303 23.85 26.62 14.60
N LEU A 304 22.85 27.25 15.22
CA LEU A 304 21.89 28.15 14.56
C LEU A 304 21.17 27.56 13.31
N GLY A 305 20.80 26.28 13.37
CA GLY A 305 19.97 25.65 12.34
C GLY A 305 20.70 25.19 11.06
N GLN A 306 22.03 25.11 11.09
CA GLN A 306 22.81 24.44 10.03
C GLN A 306 23.56 23.21 10.56
N THR A 307 23.57 22.16 9.73
CA THR A 307 24.50 21.04 9.78
C THR A 307 25.55 21.23 8.68
N GLY A 308 26.83 21.34 9.04
CA GLY A 308 27.92 21.30 8.05
C GLY A 308 28.06 22.52 7.11
N GLN A 309 28.97 22.42 6.14
CA GLN A 309 29.44 23.53 5.28
C GLN A 309 28.41 24.08 4.25
N ASP A 310 27.13 23.68 4.29
CA ASP A 310 26.11 24.18 3.34
C ASP A 310 25.78 25.68 3.49
N GLY A 311 26.27 26.34 4.54
CA GLY A 311 26.11 27.79 4.73
C GLY A 311 26.85 28.67 3.72
N LYS A 312 27.71 28.10 2.86
CA LYS A 312 28.53 28.85 1.89
C LYS A 312 27.90 29.09 0.52
N GLN A 313 26.87 28.34 0.12
CA GLN A 313 26.37 28.40 -1.27
C GLN A 313 25.09 29.23 -1.49
N VAL A 314 24.29 29.50 -0.46
CA VAL A 314 23.10 30.37 -0.60
C VAL A 314 23.35 31.69 0.13
N ARG A 315 23.44 32.80 -0.63
CA ARG A 315 23.63 34.18 -0.13
C ARG A 315 22.39 34.73 0.59
N THR A 316 21.92 34.08 1.65
CA THR A 316 21.03 34.73 2.61
C THR A 316 21.84 35.69 3.47
N SER A 317 21.50 36.98 3.48
CA SER A 317 22.26 37.98 4.24
C SER A 317 22.23 37.66 5.75
N PHE A 318 23.33 37.93 6.47
CA PHE A 318 23.43 37.74 7.92
C PHE A 318 22.34 38.50 8.70
N ARG A 319 21.88 39.67 8.20
CA ARG A 319 20.77 40.45 8.77
C ARG A 319 19.42 39.74 8.61
N THR A 320 19.15 39.12 7.46
CA THR A 320 17.95 38.29 7.25
C THR A 320 17.98 37.06 8.16
N ARG A 321 19.16 36.45 8.35
CA ARG A 321 19.38 35.30 9.25
C ARG A 321 19.18 35.63 10.73
N LEU A 322 19.72 36.74 11.23
CA LEU A 322 19.49 37.19 12.61
C LEU A 322 18.04 37.58 12.86
N SER A 323 17.37 38.27 11.93
CA SER A 323 15.97 38.66 12.11
C SER A 323 14.97 37.49 12.08
N THR A 324 15.41 36.32 11.58
CA THR A 324 14.61 35.09 11.49
C THR A 324 14.79 34.18 12.71
N PHE A 325 15.94 34.23 13.38
CA PHE A 325 16.31 33.35 14.50
C PHE A 325 16.61 34.06 15.82
N ALA A 326 16.76 35.39 15.83
CA ALA A 326 16.87 36.20 17.03
C ALA A 326 15.59 37.02 17.26
N PHE A 327 15.17 37.02 18.51
CA PHE A 327 14.05 37.74 19.10
C PHE A 327 13.91 39.17 18.52
N ARG A 328 12.75 39.51 17.94
CA ARG A 328 12.38 40.91 17.67
C ARG A 328 11.66 41.44 18.92
N PRO A 329 12.22 42.40 19.68
CA PRO A 329 11.52 43.00 20.80
C PRO A 329 10.53 44.03 20.25
N SER A 330 9.37 43.58 19.78
CA SER A 330 8.20 44.46 19.68
C SER A 330 7.55 44.50 21.07
N LEU A 331 7.17 45.69 21.54
CA LEU A 331 6.44 45.94 22.81
C LEU A 331 5.03 45.28 22.89
N GLU A 332 4.75 44.29 22.04
CA GLU A 332 3.55 43.45 22.14
C GLU A 332 3.88 42.14 22.85
N TRP A 333 2.92 41.69 23.68
CA TRP A 333 2.98 40.43 24.43
C TRP A 333 3.70 39.28 23.68
N PRO A 334 4.68 38.60 24.31
CA PRO A 334 5.50 37.58 23.67
C PRO A 334 4.67 36.49 22.97
N ARG A 335 5.02 36.17 21.71
CA ARG A 335 4.40 35.09 20.90
C ARG A 335 4.25 33.74 21.62
N PRO A 336 5.14 33.29 22.54
CA PRO A 336 4.95 32.05 23.31
C PRO A 336 3.68 32.05 24.16
N ILE A 337 3.34 33.20 24.77
CA ILE A 337 2.17 33.33 25.65
C ILE A 337 0.88 33.36 24.82
N LYS A 338 0.88 34.09 23.69
CA LYS A 338 -0.25 34.06 22.73
C LYS A 338 -0.47 32.65 22.15
N THR A 339 0.60 31.92 21.81
CA THR A 339 0.51 30.56 21.24
C THR A 339 0.07 29.51 22.28
N ALA A 340 0.44 29.70 23.56
CA ALA A 340 -0.06 28.90 24.67
C ALA A 340 -1.55 29.17 24.95
N ALA A 341 -2.00 30.43 24.88
CA ALA A 341 -3.41 30.78 25.00
C ALA A 341 -4.25 30.19 23.84
N TYR A 342 -3.78 30.29 22.59
CA TYR A 342 -4.43 29.66 21.44
C TYR A 342 -4.43 28.13 21.52
N SER A 343 -3.37 27.49 22.03
CA SER A 343 -3.33 26.03 22.17
C SER A 343 -4.27 25.52 23.26
N ILE A 344 -4.49 26.30 24.33
CA ILE A 344 -5.50 26.02 25.37
C ILE A 344 -6.92 26.24 24.82
N GLN A 345 -7.17 27.34 24.11
CA GLN A 345 -8.46 27.64 23.49
C GLN A 345 -8.84 26.60 22.41
N HIS A 346 -7.90 26.19 21.56
CA HIS A 346 -8.15 25.18 20.51
C HIS A 346 -8.22 23.75 21.09
N ARG A 347 -7.46 23.42 22.15
CA ARG A 347 -7.66 22.15 22.86
C ARG A 347 -9.09 22.02 23.39
N TYR A 348 -9.68 23.12 23.83
CA TYR A 348 -11.02 23.17 24.40
C TYR A 348 -12.13 23.24 23.35
N ALA A 349 -12.07 24.17 22.38
CA ALA A 349 -13.12 24.40 21.39
C ALA A 349 -13.06 23.47 20.16
N GLY A 350 -11.92 22.83 19.88
CA GLY A 350 -11.71 22.04 18.64
C GLY A 350 -11.09 22.86 17.51
N ARG A 351 -11.04 22.29 16.30
CA ARG A 351 -10.51 22.95 15.09
C ARG A 351 -11.64 23.39 14.17
N GLU A 352 -11.61 24.65 13.75
CA GLU A 352 -12.61 25.24 12.86
C GLU A 352 -12.82 24.43 11.57
N GLY A 353 -11.73 23.99 10.92
CA GLY A 353 -11.80 23.18 9.70
C GLY A 353 -12.22 21.72 9.91
N LEU A 354 -12.52 21.30 11.14
CA LEU A 354 -13.05 19.97 11.48
C LEU A 354 -14.44 20.05 12.12
N LYS A 355 -15.05 21.24 12.15
CA LYS A 355 -16.36 21.46 12.76
C LYS A 355 -17.44 20.54 12.19
N ASP A 356 -17.44 20.36 10.87
CA ASP A 356 -18.40 19.50 10.17
C ASP A 356 -18.28 18.05 10.62
N VAL A 357 -17.05 17.58 10.89
CA VAL A 357 -16.81 16.22 11.42
C VAL A 357 -17.42 16.09 12.81
N TYR A 358 -17.26 17.09 13.67
CA TYR A 358 -17.84 17.06 15.02
C TYR A 358 -19.37 17.10 15.01
N GLN A 359 -19.94 17.97 14.18
CA GLN A 359 -21.40 18.11 14.03
C GLN A 359 -22.01 16.84 13.46
N GLN A 360 -21.40 16.28 12.41
CA GLN A 360 -21.90 15.05 11.78
C GLN A 360 -21.97 13.88 12.76
N GLN A 361 -21.06 13.75 13.73
CA GLN A 361 -21.17 12.70 14.75
C GLN A 361 -22.33 12.91 15.72
N GLY A 362 -22.59 14.16 16.11
CA GLY A 362 -23.77 14.51 16.91
C GLY A 362 -25.05 14.14 16.17
N ASP A 363 -25.15 14.55 14.91
CA ASP A 363 -26.30 14.28 14.05
C ASP A 363 -26.53 12.78 13.84
N LEU A 364 -25.46 12.00 13.60
CA LEU A 364 -25.54 10.54 13.46
C LEU A 364 -26.02 9.87 14.75
N THR A 365 -25.51 10.32 15.90
CA THR A 365 -25.94 9.80 17.21
C THR A 365 -27.41 10.08 17.45
N GLN A 366 -27.86 11.32 17.19
CA GLN A 366 -29.26 11.72 17.36
C GLN A 366 -30.19 10.92 16.45
N ARG A 367 -29.83 10.76 15.16
CA ARG A 367 -30.63 9.99 14.19
C ARG A 367 -30.70 8.51 14.56
N LEU A 368 -29.59 7.93 15.01
CA LEU A 368 -29.53 6.53 15.44
C LEU A 368 -30.43 6.31 16.68
N LYS A 369 -30.33 7.20 17.66
CA LYS A 369 -31.15 7.15 18.88
C LYS A 369 -32.64 7.24 18.53
N ALA A 370 -33.03 8.21 17.71
CA ALA A 370 -34.40 8.37 17.26
C ALA A 370 -34.91 7.12 16.52
N LEU A 371 -34.08 6.50 15.67
CA LEU A 371 -34.43 5.28 14.96
C LEU A 371 -34.57 4.07 15.90
N SER A 372 -33.69 3.94 16.90
CA SER A 372 -33.72 2.82 17.86
C SER A 372 -34.97 2.82 18.76
N GLN A 373 -35.54 4.01 19.01
CA GLN A 373 -36.76 4.19 19.80
C GLN A 373 -38.05 3.89 19.04
N GLN A 374 -37.98 3.73 17.71
CA GLN A 374 -39.15 3.35 16.92
C GLN A 374 -39.59 1.92 17.25
N PRO A 375 -40.90 1.63 17.27
CA PRO A 375 -41.41 0.29 17.55
C PRO A 375 -40.82 -0.74 16.58
N ALA A 376 -40.34 -1.87 17.11
CA ALA A 376 -39.84 -2.96 16.30
C ALA A 376 -40.96 -3.52 15.41
N ARG A 377 -40.68 -3.79 14.13
CA ARG A 377 -41.52 -4.71 13.36
C ARG A 377 -41.43 -6.10 14.02
N VAL A 378 -42.56 -6.80 14.11
CA VAL A 378 -42.68 -8.08 14.84
C VAL A 378 -41.80 -9.19 14.24
N ALA A 379 -41.52 -9.15 12.93
CA ALA A 379 -40.68 -10.14 12.24
C ALA A 379 -39.32 -9.54 11.79
N PRO A 380 -38.20 -10.28 11.96
CA PRO A 380 -36.91 -9.89 11.41
C PRO A 380 -36.95 -9.84 9.87
N ARG A 381 -36.41 -8.77 9.27
CA ARG A 381 -36.33 -8.66 7.81
C ARG A 381 -35.20 -9.58 7.29
N PRO A 382 -35.37 -10.23 6.13
CA PRO A 382 -34.25 -10.91 5.47
C PRO A 382 -33.14 -9.93 5.12
N GLY A 383 -31.91 -10.45 5.01
CA GLY A 383 -30.74 -9.66 4.59
C GLY A 383 -30.98 -8.91 3.29
N LEU A 384 -30.53 -7.66 3.20
CA LEU A 384 -30.75 -6.81 2.03
C LEU A 384 -30.31 -7.50 0.72
N SER A 385 -29.13 -8.13 0.73
CA SER A 385 -28.62 -8.90 -0.41
C SER A 385 -29.57 -10.04 -0.83
N GLN A 386 -30.14 -10.77 0.14
CA GLN A 386 -31.11 -11.83 -0.11
C GLN A 386 -32.42 -11.28 -0.66
N ARG A 387 -32.89 -10.13 -0.16
CA ARG A 387 -34.10 -9.47 -0.65
C ARG A 387 -33.97 -9.04 -2.11
N LEU A 388 -32.80 -8.49 -2.48
CA LEU A 388 -32.50 -8.10 -3.85
C LEU A 388 -32.37 -9.31 -4.77
N GLU A 389 -31.77 -10.42 -4.30
CA GLU A 389 -31.67 -11.69 -5.04
C GLU A 389 -33.03 -12.34 -5.29
N ILE A 390 -33.90 -12.38 -4.27
CA ILE A 390 -35.28 -12.87 -4.43
C ILE A 390 -36.01 -12.02 -5.48
N MET A 391 -35.92 -10.69 -5.36
CA MET A 391 -36.62 -9.77 -6.25
C MET A 391 -36.10 -9.83 -7.70
N SER A 392 -34.80 -10.05 -7.91
CA SER A 392 -34.23 -10.21 -9.25
C SER A 392 -34.56 -11.59 -9.88
N GLY A 393 -34.77 -12.62 -9.04
CA GLY A 393 -35.06 -14.00 -9.46
C GLY A 393 -36.54 -14.37 -9.58
N GLU A 394 -37.48 -13.49 -9.27
CA GLU A 394 -38.93 -13.77 -9.37
C GLU A 394 -39.37 -14.12 -10.81
N THR A 395 -39.59 -15.42 -11.06
CA THR A 395 -39.74 -16.08 -12.37
C THR A 395 -40.97 -15.67 -13.20
N GLY A 396 -41.76 -14.70 -12.75
CA GLY A 396 -42.93 -14.17 -13.47
C GLY A 396 -42.83 -12.67 -13.79
N ARG A 397 -41.77 -11.98 -13.39
CA ARG A 397 -41.68 -10.52 -13.45
C ARG A 397 -40.73 -10.07 -14.56
N GLN A 398 -41.26 -9.38 -15.57
CA GLN A 398 -40.44 -8.81 -16.67
C GLN A 398 -39.84 -7.46 -16.24
N TRP A 399 -38.61 -7.50 -15.74
CA TRP A 399 -37.84 -6.29 -15.43
C TRP A 399 -37.35 -5.60 -16.71
N GLN A 400 -37.58 -4.29 -16.82
CA GLN A 400 -37.03 -3.48 -17.90
C GLN A 400 -35.51 -3.31 -17.72
N PRO A 401 -34.73 -3.02 -18.79
CA PRO A 401 -33.28 -2.89 -18.70
C PRO A 401 -32.80 -1.87 -17.64
N GLN A 402 -33.47 -0.73 -17.53
CA GLN A 402 -33.14 0.31 -16.54
C GLN A 402 -33.36 -0.14 -15.10
N GLU A 403 -34.35 -1.00 -14.87
CA GLU A 403 -34.67 -1.54 -13.55
C GLU A 403 -33.71 -2.65 -13.15
N LYS A 404 -33.28 -3.47 -14.12
CA LYS A 404 -32.19 -4.42 -13.89
C LYS A 404 -30.90 -3.72 -13.49
N ALA A 405 -30.55 -2.64 -14.18
CA ALA A 405 -29.40 -1.82 -13.82
C ALA A 405 -29.53 -1.25 -12.39
N LEU A 406 -30.71 -0.73 -12.03
CA LEU A 406 -30.97 -0.26 -10.66
C LEU A 406 -30.83 -1.38 -9.61
N LEU A 407 -31.35 -2.58 -9.88
CA LEU A 407 -31.21 -3.74 -8.99
C LEU A 407 -29.75 -4.15 -8.79
N GLU A 408 -28.95 -4.13 -9.87
CA GLU A 408 -27.51 -4.41 -9.82
C GLU A 408 -26.77 -3.33 -9.03
N GLU A 409 -27.10 -2.04 -9.23
CA GLU A 409 -26.53 -0.92 -8.46
C GLU A 409 -26.85 -1.03 -6.97
N MET A 410 -28.10 -1.32 -6.61
CA MET A 410 -28.50 -1.55 -5.22
C MET A 410 -27.78 -2.75 -4.61
N SER A 411 -27.56 -3.82 -5.38
CA SER A 411 -26.84 -5.02 -4.93
C SER A 411 -25.35 -4.73 -4.70
N SER A 412 -24.72 -3.98 -5.60
CA SER A 412 -23.34 -3.52 -5.43
C SER A 412 -23.19 -2.63 -4.20
N PHE A 413 -24.13 -1.70 -4.00
CA PHE A 413 -24.11 -0.81 -2.84
C PHE A 413 -24.35 -1.57 -1.52
N ALA A 414 -25.26 -2.54 -1.51
CA ALA A 414 -25.48 -3.43 -0.36
C ALA A 414 -24.20 -4.18 0.04
N ARG A 415 -23.42 -4.70 -0.93
CA ARG A 415 -22.12 -5.34 -0.66
C ARG A 415 -21.12 -4.36 -0.05
N GLN A 416 -21.00 -3.15 -0.59
CA GLN A 416 -20.10 -2.12 -0.03
C GLN A 416 -20.45 -1.76 1.42
N LEU A 417 -21.75 -1.69 1.74
CA LEU A 417 -22.21 -1.46 3.12
C LEU A 417 -21.96 -2.67 4.03
N SER A 418 -22.10 -3.90 3.53
CA SER A 418 -21.75 -5.11 4.29
C SER A 418 -20.25 -5.13 4.63
N ASP A 419 -19.39 -4.91 3.64
CA ASP A 419 -17.94 -4.88 3.83
C ASP A 419 -17.53 -3.77 4.81
N SER A 420 -18.08 -2.56 4.65
CA SER A 420 -17.80 -1.42 5.53
C SER A 420 -18.26 -1.68 6.97
N SER A 421 -19.52 -2.08 7.16
CA SER A 421 -20.07 -2.31 8.50
C SER A 421 -19.33 -3.45 9.21
N THR A 422 -19.03 -4.55 8.50
CA THR A 422 -18.25 -5.67 9.05
C THR A 422 -16.85 -5.21 9.46
N HIS A 423 -16.13 -4.50 8.58
CA HIS A 423 -14.78 -4.02 8.87
C HIS A 423 -14.72 -3.12 10.12
N TYR A 424 -15.63 -2.16 10.25
CA TYR A 424 -15.61 -1.23 11.38
C TYR A 424 -16.18 -1.87 12.66
N CYS A 425 -17.12 -2.81 12.57
CA CYS A 425 -17.53 -3.63 13.72
C CYS A 425 -16.40 -4.53 14.21
N GLU A 426 -15.59 -5.12 13.33
CA GLU A 426 -14.38 -5.86 13.69
C GLU A 426 -13.40 -4.98 14.47
N GLN A 427 -13.15 -3.74 14.02
CA GLN A 427 -12.29 -2.80 14.75
C GLN A 427 -12.82 -2.49 16.15
N ILE A 428 -14.14 -2.34 16.32
CA ILE A 428 -14.77 -2.20 17.64
C ILE A 428 -14.54 -3.47 18.47
N GLY A 429 -14.78 -4.65 17.90
CA GLY A 429 -14.57 -5.93 18.56
C GLY A 429 -13.12 -6.12 19.04
N GLN A 430 -12.13 -5.73 18.22
CA GLN A 430 -10.71 -5.76 18.57
C GLN A 430 -10.40 -4.79 19.71
N HIS A 431 -10.91 -3.56 19.64
CA HIS A 431 -10.69 -2.54 20.67
C HIS A 431 -11.15 -2.98 22.06
N TYR A 432 -12.27 -3.70 22.16
CA TYR A 432 -12.80 -4.18 23.44
C TYR A 432 -12.35 -5.61 23.80
N GLY A 433 -11.50 -6.26 22.98
CA GLY A 433 -10.94 -7.58 23.26
C GLY A 433 -11.89 -8.75 23.03
N VAL A 434 -12.91 -8.56 22.19
CA VAL A 434 -13.85 -9.61 21.75
C VAL A 434 -13.33 -10.32 20.50
N ARG A 435 -12.50 -9.65 19.71
CA ARG A 435 -11.80 -10.20 18.55
C ARG A 435 -10.29 -10.09 18.75
N ASP A 436 -9.54 -11.07 18.25
CA ASP A 436 -8.08 -11.01 18.25
C ASP A 436 -7.52 -10.18 17.06
N GLU A 437 -6.20 -10.00 17.00
CA GLU A 437 -5.53 -9.28 15.90
C GLU A 437 -5.73 -9.97 14.53
N ARG A 438 -6.06 -11.26 14.54
CA ARG A 438 -6.38 -12.09 13.36
C ARG A 438 -7.88 -12.12 13.04
N ARG A 439 -8.70 -11.34 13.76
CA ARG A 439 -10.17 -11.21 13.63
C ARG A 439 -10.96 -12.49 13.95
N GLN A 440 -10.34 -13.41 14.66
CA GLN A 440 -10.99 -14.60 15.20
C GLN A 440 -11.67 -14.28 16.53
N GLU A 441 -12.65 -15.10 16.93
CA GLU A 441 -13.28 -14.99 18.25
C GLU A 441 -12.23 -15.17 19.33
N ALA A 442 -12.11 -14.19 20.22
CA ALA A 442 -11.18 -14.29 21.33
C ALA A 442 -11.69 -15.34 22.32
N THR A 443 -10.92 -16.41 22.53
CA THR A 443 -11.27 -17.50 23.45
C THR A 443 -11.44 -16.93 24.88
N PRO A 444 -12.50 -17.28 25.62
CA PRO A 444 -12.86 -16.62 26.89
C PRO A 444 -11.85 -16.77 28.05
N SER A 445 -10.72 -17.44 27.88
CA SER A 445 -9.85 -17.87 28.99
C SER A 445 -8.49 -17.18 29.11
N ARG A 446 -8.15 -16.18 28.28
CA ARG A 446 -6.81 -15.52 28.36
C ARG A 446 -6.74 -13.99 28.23
N PHE A 447 -7.82 -13.28 27.88
CA PHE A 447 -7.78 -11.81 27.73
C PHE A 447 -8.86 -11.12 28.59
N SER A 448 -8.46 -10.21 29.47
CA SER A 448 -9.40 -9.33 30.17
C SER A 448 -10.04 -8.36 29.16
N LEU A 449 -11.33 -8.06 29.31
CA LEU A 449 -12.02 -7.06 28.48
C LEU A 449 -11.29 -5.71 28.61
N ASN A 450 -10.87 -5.15 27.48
CA ASN A 450 -10.18 -3.88 27.45
C ASN A 450 -11.19 -2.72 27.40
N HIS A 451 -10.82 -1.57 27.99
CA HIS A 451 -11.56 -0.31 27.87
C HIS A 451 -13.05 -0.36 28.28
N SER A 452 -13.47 -1.37 29.05
CA SER A 452 -14.87 -1.59 29.47
C SER A 452 -15.42 -0.46 30.36
N LYS A 453 -14.54 0.35 30.98
CA LYS A 453 -14.88 1.54 31.78
C LYS A 453 -14.47 2.88 31.12
N SER A 454 -13.99 2.87 29.88
CA SER A 454 -13.56 4.08 29.17
C SER A 454 -14.70 5.10 29.01
N GLY A 455 -14.40 6.38 29.22
CA GLY A 455 -15.36 7.48 29.06
C GLY A 455 -16.38 7.67 30.20
N ALA A 456 -16.36 6.86 31.27
CA ALA A 456 -17.34 6.97 32.36
C ALA A 456 -17.32 8.31 33.11
N LEU A 457 -16.15 8.94 33.21
CA LEU A 457 -15.97 10.25 33.87
C LEU A 457 -15.79 11.40 32.86
N ASN A 458 -15.98 11.12 31.56
CA ASN A 458 -15.78 12.13 30.52
C ASN A 458 -17.09 12.88 30.26
N PRO A 459 -17.17 14.19 30.51
CA PRO A 459 -18.40 14.95 30.31
C PRO A 459 -18.85 14.99 28.84
N SER A 460 -17.92 14.81 27.91
CA SER A 460 -18.16 14.78 26.46
C SER A 460 -18.67 13.43 25.95
N SER A 461 -18.50 12.34 26.71
CA SER A 461 -19.00 11.01 26.36
C SER A 461 -20.37 10.74 27.00
N SER A 462 -21.21 9.96 26.33
CA SER A 462 -22.37 9.27 26.90
C SER A 462 -22.15 7.76 26.88
N ARG A 463 -22.68 7.10 27.91
CA ARG A 463 -22.88 5.63 27.99
C ARG A 463 -24.33 5.27 28.33
N GLN A 464 -25.12 6.27 28.72
CA GLN A 464 -26.48 6.08 29.23
C GLN A 464 -27.45 5.65 28.13
N ASP A 465 -27.17 6.03 26.88
CA ASP A 465 -28.03 5.73 25.74
C ASP A 465 -27.93 4.26 25.27
N ASN A 466 -27.03 3.44 25.85
CA ASN A 466 -26.76 2.05 25.45
C ASN A 466 -26.54 1.88 23.93
N LEU A 467 -25.51 2.55 23.39
CA LEU A 467 -25.19 2.47 21.97
C LEU A 467 -24.97 1.03 21.48
N THR A 468 -24.39 0.14 22.31
CA THR A 468 -24.23 -1.28 21.96
C THR A 468 -25.57 -1.92 21.64
N GLY A 469 -26.57 -1.76 22.51
CA GLY A 469 -27.92 -2.28 22.29
C GLY A 469 -28.63 -1.61 21.11
N GLN A 470 -28.46 -0.30 20.92
CA GLN A 470 -29.01 0.39 19.74
C GLN A 470 -28.46 -0.20 18.43
N LEU A 471 -27.14 -0.39 18.34
CA LEU A 471 -26.50 -0.96 17.16
C LEU A 471 -26.87 -2.43 16.97
N SER A 472 -26.89 -3.22 18.04
CA SER A 472 -27.29 -4.63 18.03
C SER A 472 -28.70 -4.79 17.45
N GLU A 473 -29.65 -4.01 17.99
CA GLU A 473 -31.03 -4.05 17.56
C GLU A 473 -31.20 -3.56 16.10
N LEU A 474 -30.52 -2.49 15.71
CA LEU A 474 -30.64 -1.96 14.36
C LEU A 474 -29.98 -2.86 13.31
N LEU A 475 -28.83 -3.47 13.60
CA LEU A 475 -28.20 -4.46 12.71
C LEU A 475 -29.01 -5.75 12.62
N ARG A 476 -29.80 -6.09 13.63
CA ARG A 476 -30.78 -7.18 13.58
C ARG A 476 -32.02 -6.82 12.75
N ARG A 477 -32.49 -5.56 12.83
CA ARG A 477 -33.64 -5.06 12.05
C ARG A 477 -33.31 -4.81 10.57
N PHE A 478 -32.08 -4.38 10.29
CA PHE A 478 -31.62 -3.95 8.96
C PHE A 478 -30.31 -4.66 8.55
N PRO A 479 -30.31 -5.99 8.42
CA PRO A 479 -29.12 -6.76 8.07
C PRO A 479 -28.69 -6.54 6.61
N ALA A 480 -27.39 -6.28 6.37
CA ALA A 480 -26.86 -6.08 5.01
C ALA A 480 -26.90 -7.37 4.15
N ASP A 481 -26.68 -8.52 4.77
CA ASP A 481 -26.66 -9.82 4.11
C ASP A 481 -27.22 -10.93 5.03
N LYS A 482 -27.26 -12.16 4.51
CA LYS A 482 -27.80 -13.33 5.22
C LYS A 482 -26.99 -13.69 6.48
N SER A 483 -25.69 -13.42 6.46
CA SER A 483 -24.76 -13.80 7.54
C SER A 483 -24.73 -12.80 8.69
N ASN A 484 -25.02 -11.52 8.42
CA ASN A 484 -25.06 -10.43 9.38
C ASN A 484 -23.85 -10.41 10.33
N HIS A 485 -22.63 -10.55 9.77
CA HIS A 485 -21.39 -10.60 10.55
C HIS A 485 -21.21 -9.37 11.46
N ALA A 486 -21.51 -8.18 10.96
CA ALA A 486 -21.49 -6.94 11.74
C ALA A 486 -22.42 -7.02 12.96
N GLY A 487 -23.66 -7.50 12.77
CA GLY A 487 -24.61 -7.72 13.86
C GLY A 487 -24.14 -8.74 14.89
N ALA A 488 -23.53 -9.84 14.44
CA ALA A 488 -22.99 -10.87 15.34
C ALA A 488 -21.90 -10.33 16.27
N ILE A 489 -20.99 -9.50 15.76
CA ILE A 489 -19.92 -8.88 16.57
C ILE A 489 -20.50 -7.94 17.64
N ILE A 490 -21.50 -7.12 17.27
CA ILE A 490 -22.13 -6.20 18.22
C ILE A 490 -22.98 -6.95 19.26
N ALA A 491 -23.69 -8.01 18.84
CA ALA A 491 -24.43 -8.87 19.76
C ALA A 491 -23.49 -9.58 20.76
N GLU A 492 -22.29 -9.96 20.34
CA GLU A 492 -21.26 -10.51 21.23
C GLU A 492 -20.78 -9.48 22.27
N LEU A 493 -20.59 -8.22 21.86
CA LEU A 493 -20.27 -7.12 22.77
C LEU A 493 -21.39 -6.90 23.80
N GLU A 494 -22.65 -6.95 23.35
CA GLU A 494 -23.83 -6.84 24.23
C GLU A 494 -23.93 -8.03 25.21
N ALA A 495 -23.72 -9.26 24.75
CA ALA A 495 -23.72 -10.46 25.58
C ALA A 495 -22.62 -10.43 26.66
N ARG A 496 -21.47 -9.81 26.35
CA ARG A 496 -20.37 -9.56 27.31
C ARG A 496 -20.59 -8.30 28.17
N GLN A 497 -21.77 -7.70 28.14
CA GLN A 497 -22.16 -6.49 28.90
C GLN A 497 -21.24 -5.28 28.65
N ILE A 498 -20.69 -5.16 27.43
CA ILE A 498 -19.86 -4.01 27.06
C ILE A 498 -20.74 -2.86 26.60
N THR A 499 -20.65 -1.72 27.30
CA THR A 499 -21.28 -0.47 26.88
C THR A 499 -20.30 0.37 26.05
N LEU A 500 -20.64 0.56 24.77
CA LEU A 500 -19.93 1.50 23.89
C LEU A 500 -20.20 2.93 24.35
N ASN A 501 -19.15 3.65 24.75
CA ASN A 501 -19.22 5.09 24.93
C ASN A 501 -19.31 5.78 23.56
N HIS A 502 -19.92 6.95 23.49
CA HIS A 502 -19.93 7.76 22.28
C HIS A 502 -20.01 9.24 22.61
N GLN A 503 -19.75 10.10 21.62
CA GLN A 503 -19.93 11.53 21.77
C GLN A 503 -21.41 11.86 22.00
N LYS A 504 -21.69 12.76 22.95
CA LYS A 504 -23.04 13.32 23.13
C LYS A 504 -23.48 14.14 21.92
N GLU A 505 -24.79 14.15 21.65
CA GLU A 505 -25.42 14.98 20.61
C GLU A 505 -25.01 16.46 20.75
N GLN A 506 -25.09 16.96 21.98
CA GLN A 506 -24.56 18.26 22.36
C GLN A 506 -23.48 18.08 23.42
N VAL A 507 -22.25 18.42 23.07
CA VAL A 507 -21.11 18.29 23.98
C VAL A 507 -21.12 19.47 24.96
N PRO A 508 -21.14 19.22 26.28
CA PRO A 508 -21.26 20.28 27.27
C PRO A 508 -19.98 21.11 27.41
N MET A 509 -20.08 22.25 28.10
CA MET A 509 -18.96 23.12 28.46
C MET A 509 -18.24 23.74 27.26
N GLY A 510 -18.96 24.16 26.21
CA GLY A 510 -18.37 24.85 25.04
C GLY A 510 -17.38 24.02 24.22
N ARG A 511 -17.28 22.72 24.50
CA ARG A 511 -16.52 21.75 23.70
C ARG A 511 -17.34 21.34 22.49
N GLN A 512 -16.67 20.96 21.41
CA GLN A 512 -17.35 20.50 20.19
C GLN A 512 -17.30 18.99 20.01
N ARG A 513 -16.44 18.27 20.73
CA ARG A 513 -16.22 16.84 20.50
C ARG A 513 -15.77 16.07 21.74
N ASP A 514 -15.71 14.76 21.62
CA ASP A 514 -15.02 13.88 22.56
C ASP A 514 -13.58 13.54 22.09
N ILE A 515 -12.58 14.23 22.65
CA ILE A 515 -11.16 13.99 22.28
C ILE A 515 -10.57 12.71 22.90
N HIS A 516 -11.23 12.11 23.90
CA HIS A 516 -10.72 10.97 24.65
C HIS A 516 -11.33 9.64 24.21
N ASP A 517 -12.18 9.66 23.17
CA ASP A 517 -12.68 8.44 22.56
C ASP A 517 -11.70 7.92 21.51
N ASP A 518 -10.97 6.85 21.87
CA ASP A 518 -9.90 6.26 21.05
C ASP A 518 -10.38 5.65 19.73
N ILE A 519 -11.68 5.36 19.62
CA ILE A 519 -12.33 4.82 18.40
C ILE A 519 -13.65 5.55 18.09
N GLY A 520 -13.78 6.82 18.48
CA GLY A 520 -15.01 7.59 18.31
C GLY A 520 -15.46 7.76 16.85
N LEU A 521 -14.51 7.95 15.91
CA LEU A 521 -14.84 8.06 14.49
C LEU A 521 -15.23 6.71 13.88
N VAL A 522 -14.62 5.61 14.35
CA VAL A 522 -14.99 4.24 13.97
C VAL A 522 -16.44 3.95 14.35
N LYS A 523 -16.82 4.27 15.60
CA LYS A 523 -18.21 4.14 16.05
C LYS A 523 -19.17 4.94 15.18
N SER A 524 -18.85 6.21 14.89
CA SER A 524 -19.69 7.04 14.01
C SER A 524 -19.78 6.52 12.59
N ARG A 525 -18.73 5.87 12.08
CA ARG A 525 -18.77 5.20 10.77
C ARG A 525 -19.76 4.03 10.75
N VAL A 526 -19.79 3.22 11.81
CA VAL A 526 -20.81 2.16 11.96
C VAL A 526 -22.22 2.75 12.05
N MET A 527 -22.43 3.85 12.80
CA MET A 527 -23.72 4.53 12.86
C MET A 527 -24.19 4.99 11.48
N LEU A 528 -23.30 5.60 10.69
CA LEU A 528 -23.58 6.01 9.31
C LEU A 528 -23.96 4.82 8.42
N ASP A 529 -23.21 3.71 8.50
CA ASP A 529 -23.48 2.51 7.72
C ASP A 529 -24.85 1.91 8.08
N VAL A 530 -25.19 1.83 9.37
CA VAL A 530 -26.50 1.32 9.86
C VAL A 530 -27.66 2.20 9.40
N LEU A 531 -27.53 3.53 9.50
CA LEU A 531 -28.55 4.46 9.02
C LEU A 531 -28.74 4.35 7.51
N THR A 532 -27.66 4.15 6.76
CA THR A 532 -27.70 3.96 5.31
C THR A 532 -28.35 2.62 4.94
N LEU A 533 -28.04 1.54 5.67
CA LEU A 533 -28.69 0.24 5.51
C LEU A 533 -30.20 0.34 5.70
N LYS A 534 -30.67 1.07 6.72
CA LYS A 534 -32.10 1.35 6.91
C LYS A 534 -32.70 2.03 5.68
N SER A 535 -32.10 3.13 5.20
CA SER A 535 -32.61 3.87 4.04
C SER A 535 -32.62 3.04 2.76
N LEU A 536 -31.63 2.16 2.58
CA LEU A 536 -31.56 1.27 1.43
C LEU A 536 -32.59 0.14 1.52
N HIS A 537 -32.85 -0.40 2.72
CA HIS A 537 -33.96 -1.33 2.95
C HIS A 537 -35.33 -0.72 2.64
N ASP A 538 -35.52 0.56 2.95
CA ASP A 538 -36.75 1.27 2.61
C ASP A 538 -36.84 1.53 1.10
N SER A 539 -35.71 1.84 0.44
CA SER A 539 -35.69 1.96 -1.03
C SER A 539 -36.03 0.64 -1.73
N VAL A 540 -35.70 -0.51 -1.12
CA VAL A 540 -36.15 -1.83 -1.61
C VAL A 540 -37.64 -2.05 -1.35
N ASP A 541 -38.18 -1.58 -0.22
CA ASP A 541 -39.63 -1.61 0.03
C ASP A 541 -40.36 -0.77 -1.04
N ASP A 542 -39.86 0.43 -1.34
CA ASP A 542 -40.40 1.34 -2.36
C ASP A 542 -40.30 0.74 -3.77
N LEU A 543 -39.16 0.11 -4.11
CA LEU A 543 -38.96 -0.60 -5.37
C LEU A 543 -39.97 -1.74 -5.55
N HIS A 544 -40.21 -2.51 -4.48
CA HIS A 544 -41.24 -3.54 -4.48
C HIS A 544 -42.64 -2.94 -4.70
N GLN A 545 -43.00 -1.84 -4.03
CA GLN A 545 -44.31 -1.20 -4.25
C GLN A 545 -44.45 -0.61 -5.67
N ALA A 546 -43.43 0.08 -6.17
CA ALA A 546 -43.43 0.65 -7.50
C ALA A 546 -43.57 -0.43 -8.59
N SER A 547 -43.03 -1.62 -8.35
CA SER A 547 -43.15 -2.74 -9.28
C SER A 547 -44.58 -3.27 -9.45
N LEU A 548 -45.50 -2.94 -8.55
CA LEU A 548 -46.92 -3.32 -8.61
C LEU A 548 -47.78 -2.31 -9.38
N LEU A 549 -47.22 -1.15 -9.74
CA LEU A 549 -47.93 -0.10 -10.49
C LEU A 549 -47.95 -0.41 -12.00
N SER A 550 -48.85 0.24 -12.72
CA SER A 550 -48.87 0.21 -14.20
C SER A 550 -48.13 1.43 -14.78
N ASP A 551 -47.72 1.35 -16.04
CA ASP A 551 -47.18 2.52 -16.74
C ASP A 551 -48.29 3.56 -17.01
N PRO A 552 -48.01 4.88 -16.89
CA PRO A 552 -46.70 5.53 -16.76
C PRO A 552 -46.20 5.76 -15.31
N GLU A 553 -47.05 5.52 -14.30
CA GLU A 553 -46.74 5.82 -12.89
C GLU A 553 -45.56 5.00 -12.36
N ARG A 554 -45.47 3.74 -12.79
CA ARG A 554 -44.35 2.84 -12.51
C ARG A 554 -43.01 3.45 -12.94
N SER A 555 -42.88 3.87 -14.20
CA SER A 555 -41.65 4.47 -14.72
C SER A 555 -41.23 5.75 -13.98
N ALA A 556 -42.20 6.61 -13.63
CA ALA A 556 -41.93 7.81 -12.83
C ALA A 556 -41.39 7.45 -11.44
N LYS A 557 -42.00 6.48 -10.76
CA LYS A 557 -41.54 6.00 -9.45
C LYS A 557 -40.17 5.31 -9.51
N MET A 558 -39.89 4.52 -10.54
CA MET A 558 -38.57 3.91 -10.73
C MET A 558 -37.46 4.96 -10.88
N THR A 559 -37.75 6.05 -11.59
CA THR A 559 -36.81 7.17 -11.75
C THR A 559 -36.55 7.89 -10.42
N GLU A 560 -37.60 8.11 -9.62
CA GLU A 560 -37.49 8.69 -8.27
C GLU A 560 -36.63 7.80 -7.34
N ILE A 561 -36.85 6.49 -7.37
CA ILE A 561 -36.10 5.52 -6.57
C ILE A 561 -34.63 5.50 -7.01
N ALA A 562 -34.35 5.49 -8.32
CA ALA A 562 -32.99 5.53 -8.84
C ALA A 562 -32.25 6.80 -8.38
N ALA A 563 -32.91 7.97 -8.45
CA ALA A 563 -32.35 9.22 -7.96
C ALA A 563 -32.10 9.19 -6.44
N ASN A 564 -33.01 8.58 -5.67
CA ASN A 564 -32.85 8.41 -4.22
C ASN A 564 -31.65 7.50 -3.88
N VAL A 565 -31.52 6.36 -4.56
CA VAL A 565 -30.39 5.43 -4.37
C VAL A 565 -29.06 6.08 -4.74
N ALA A 566 -29.00 6.80 -5.87
CA ALA A 566 -27.80 7.54 -6.27
C ALA A 566 -27.42 8.63 -5.24
N ARG A 567 -28.41 9.39 -4.74
CA ARG A 567 -28.19 10.40 -3.68
C ARG A 567 -27.66 9.77 -2.40
N LEU A 568 -28.25 8.64 -1.97
CA LEU A 568 -27.80 7.88 -0.81
C LEU A 568 -26.34 7.40 -0.97
N ARG A 569 -26.03 6.79 -2.12
CA ARG A 569 -24.70 6.22 -2.42
C ARG A 569 -23.62 7.29 -2.54
N ASP A 570 -23.85 8.29 -3.38
CA ASP A 570 -22.80 9.20 -3.84
C ASP A 570 -22.67 10.43 -2.93
N SER A 571 -23.78 10.94 -2.40
CA SER A 571 -23.80 12.16 -1.59
C SER A 571 -23.87 11.85 -0.09
N GLU A 572 -24.95 11.22 0.37
CA GLU A 572 -25.22 11.09 1.82
C GLU A 572 -24.25 10.14 2.53
N TRP A 573 -23.94 9.00 1.91
CA TRP A 573 -22.94 8.05 2.39
C TRP A 573 -21.57 8.30 1.76
N GLY A 574 -21.50 8.41 0.43
CA GLY A 574 -20.27 8.51 -0.35
C GLY A 574 -19.44 9.76 -0.06
N GLY A 575 -20.11 10.91 0.01
CA GLY A 575 -19.53 12.23 0.33
C GLY A 575 -19.54 12.58 1.82
N ASN A 576 -19.90 11.65 2.70
CA ASN A 576 -19.98 11.94 4.13
C ASN A 576 -18.59 12.22 4.73
N VAL A 577 -18.46 13.31 5.48
CA VAL A 577 -17.19 13.70 6.12
C VAL A 577 -16.64 12.62 7.07
N ILE A 578 -17.50 11.86 7.75
CA ILE A 578 -17.09 10.74 8.62
C ILE A 578 -16.48 9.62 7.78
N LYS A 579 -17.13 9.26 6.67
CA LYS A 579 -16.58 8.27 5.73
C LYS A 579 -15.21 8.70 5.22
N THR A 580 -15.08 9.96 4.79
CA THR A 580 -13.82 10.48 4.26
C THR A 580 -12.68 10.35 5.26
N VAL A 581 -12.88 10.77 6.51
CA VAL A 581 -11.82 10.70 7.53
C VAL A 581 -11.52 9.27 7.97
N THR A 582 -12.51 8.38 8.05
CA THR A 582 -12.27 6.98 8.43
C THR A 582 -11.62 6.18 7.31
N THR A 583 -11.93 6.46 6.05
CA THR A 583 -11.22 5.87 4.88
C THR A 583 -9.77 6.34 4.79
N GLN A 584 -9.46 7.55 5.29
CA GLN A 584 -8.08 8.01 5.45
C GLN A 584 -7.33 7.34 6.63
N GLY A 585 -8.00 6.50 7.40
CA GLY A 585 -7.42 5.73 8.51
C GLY A 585 -7.52 6.41 9.88
N PHE A 586 -8.29 7.50 10.02
CA PHE A 586 -8.48 8.15 11.31
C PHE A 586 -9.58 7.47 12.13
N GLY A 587 -9.22 6.90 13.28
CA GLY A 587 -10.17 6.30 14.22
C GLY A 587 -10.67 7.23 15.35
N ASN A 588 -9.96 8.33 15.62
CA ASN A 588 -10.29 9.27 16.69
C ASN A 588 -9.91 10.73 16.39
N HIS A 589 -10.53 11.64 17.12
CA HIS A 589 -10.30 13.10 16.99
C HIS A 589 -8.90 13.53 17.36
N LYS A 590 -8.29 12.90 18.37
CA LYS A 590 -6.93 13.25 18.81
C LYS A 590 -5.93 13.12 17.66
N SER A 591 -6.02 12.02 16.91
CA SER A 591 -5.15 11.76 15.76
C SER A 591 -5.49 12.64 14.56
N LEU A 592 -6.79 12.85 14.29
CA LEU A 592 -7.27 13.71 13.21
C LEU A 592 -6.83 15.17 13.41
N GLU A 593 -7.00 15.70 14.61
CA GLU A 593 -6.57 17.07 14.94
C GLU A 593 -5.06 17.24 14.93
N ALA A 594 -4.31 16.25 15.44
CA ALA A 594 -2.85 16.28 15.37
C ALA A 594 -2.37 16.36 13.92
N ASN A 595 -3.01 15.62 13.01
CA ASN A 595 -2.71 15.68 11.59
C ASN A 595 -3.14 17.03 10.96
N TYR A 596 -4.31 17.55 11.31
CA TYR A 596 -4.77 18.87 10.87
C TYR A 596 -3.81 19.99 11.30
N ASP A 597 -3.37 19.97 12.57
CA ASP A 597 -2.42 20.95 13.11
C ASP A 597 -1.05 20.83 12.44
N ALA A 598 -0.60 19.60 12.18
CA ALA A 598 0.64 19.35 11.44
C ALA A 598 0.56 19.93 10.02
N ILE A 599 -0.52 19.69 9.28
CA ILE A 599 -0.73 20.20 7.94
C ILE A 599 -0.81 21.73 7.94
N LYS A 600 -1.58 22.33 8.86
CA LYS A 600 -1.73 23.79 8.97
C LYS A 600 -0.40 24.45 9.34
N ALA A 601 0.32 23.88 10.30
CA ALA A 601 1.63 24.37 10.71
C ALA A 601 2.65 24.25 9.56
N MET A 602 2.66 23.13 8.84
CA MET A 602 3.52 22.91 7.68
C MET A 602 3.18 23.89 6.54
N THR A 603 1.91 24.05 6.20
CA THR A 603 1.45 24.98 5.15
C THR A 603 1.83 26.42 5.50
N LYS A 604 1.65 26.83 6.76
CA LYS A 604 2.08 28.14 7.25
C LYS A 604 3.61 28.29 7.24
N ALA A 605 4.33 27.21 7.49
CA ALA A 605 5.77 27.17 7.49
C ALA A 605 6.36 27.27 6.08
N PHE A 606 5.68 26.73 5.06
CA PHE A 606 6.09 26.80 3.66
C PHE A 606 5.56 28.03 2.91
N SER A 607 4.43 28.60 3.30
CA SER A 607 3.89 29.82 2.67
C SER A 607 4.66 31.09 3.03
N LYS A 608 5.36 31.11 4.17
CA LYS A 608 6.16 32.25 4.61
C LYS A 608 7.61 32.09 4.13
N GLU A 609 8.02 32.90 3.16
CA GLU A 609 9.38 32.85 2.58
C GLU A 609 10.50 33.01 3.61
N ASN A 610 10.26 33.82 4.65
CA ASN A 610 11.22 34.06 5.73
C ASN A 610 11.05 33.10 6.93
N HIS A 611 10.29 32.02 6.79
CA HIS A 611 10.12 31.05 7.87
C HIS A 611 11.28 30.05 7.87
N GLY A 612 11.84 29.73 9.05
CA GLY A 612 13.03 28.88 9.16
C GLY A 612 12.92 27.51 8.48
N VAL A 613 11.72 26.90 8.43
CA VAL A 613 11.50 25.66 7.65
C VAL A 613 11.62 25.92 6.15
N ASN A 614 11.00 26.98 5.62
CA ASN A 614 11.10 27.36 4.21
C ASN A 614 12.55 27.70 3.83
N ILE A 615 13.23 28.55 4.61
CA ILE A 615 14.64 28.91 4.36
C ILE A 615 15.55 27.68 4.41
N ASN A 616 15.37 26.80 5.41
CA ASN A 616 16.15 25.58 5.50
C ASN A 616 15.85 24.63 4.34
N THR A 617 14.58 24.50 3.93
CA THR A 617 14.22 23.69 2.76
C THR A 617 14.78 24.28 1.46
N LYS A 618 14.72 25.60 1.24
CA LYS A 618 15.39 26.27 0.11
C LYS A 618 16.90 26.02 0.13
N THR A 619 17.52 26.06 1.31
CA THR A 619 18.96 25.82 1.46
C THR A 619 19.33 24.36 1.17
N VAL A 620 18.57 23.40 1.71
CA VAL A 620 18.76 21.97 1.50
C VAL A 620 18.51 21.60 0.03
N MET A 621 17.43 22.12 -0.57
CA MET A 621 17.07 21.86 -1.97
C MET A 621 17.82 22.74 -2.98
N GLN A 622 18.71 23.64 -2.54
CA GLN A 622 19.39 24.63 -3.40
C GLN A 622 18.39 25.37 -4.30
N ALA A 623 17.26 25.78 -3.76
CA ALA A 623 16.27 26.56 -4.49
C ALA A 623 16.47 28.05 -4.23
N GLU A 624 16.66 28.83 -5.30
CA GLU A 624 16.82 30.28 -5.23
C GLU A 624 15.48 30.98 -5.03
N SER A 625 14.38 30.36 -5.47
CA SER A 625 13.02 30.90 -5.36
C SER A 625 12.03 29.94 -4.70
N GLN A 626 10.86 30.48 -4.31
CA GLN A 626 9.75 29.69 -3.78
C GLN A 626 9.22 28.67 -4.80
N ARG A 627 9.14 29.08 -6.06
CA ARG A 627 8.64 28.24 -7.16
C ARG A 627 9.60 27.09 -7.44
N GLU A 628 10.90 27.39 -7.52
CA GLU A 628 11.93 26.38 -7.71
C GLU A 628 11.98 25.39 -6.54
N MET A 629 11.76 25.84 -5.30
CA MET A 629 11.66 24.93 -4.14
C MET A 629 10.45 24.01 -4.27
N GLN A 630 9.30 24.53 -4.72
CA GLN A 630 8.11 23.72 -4.94
C GLN A 630 8.35 22.68 -6.04
N ASP A 631 8.93 23.09 -7.17
CA ASP A 631 9.25 22.20 -8.29
C ASP A 631 10.26 21.12 -7.87
N LYS A 632 11.30 21.48 -7.10
CA LYS A 632 12.26 20.52 -6.54
C LYS A 632 11.66 19.62 -5.46
N MET A 633 10.69 20.10 -4.70
CA MET A 633 9.99 19.29 -3.71
C MET A 633 9.06 18.28 -4.40
N VAL A 634 8.35 18.71 -5.44
CA VAL A 634 7.52 17.85 -6.28
C VAL A 634 8.39 16.81 -6.97
N SER A 635 9.51 17.20 -7.58
CA SER A 635 10.42 16.23 -8.21
C SER A 635 11.02 15.25 -7.20
N THR A 636 11.40 15.72 -6.00
CA THR A 636 11.88 14.86 -4.92
C THR A 636 10.80 13.87 -4.48
N VAL A 637 9.55 14.31 -4.28
CA VAL A 637 8.43 13.43 -3.90
C VAL A 637 8.08 12.43 -5.01
N LEU A 638 8.15 12.85 -6.26
CA LEU A 638 7.93 11.97 -7.41
C LEU A 638 9.07 10.95 -7.58
N SER A 639 10.29 11.32 -7.20
CA SER A 639 11.47 10.44 -7.19
C SER A 639 11.60 9.56 -5.94
N LEU A 640 10.70 9.72 -4.94
CA LEU A 640 10.66 8.81 -3.79
C LEU A 640 10.22 7.41 -4.23
N GLU A 641 10.97 6.39 -3.79
CA GLU A 641 10.59 4.98 -3.94
C GLU A 641 9.33 4.66 -3.14
N SER A 642 8.69 3.53 -3.46
CA SER A 642 7.54 3.04 -2.68
C SER A 642 7.95 2.83 -1.22
N GLY A 643 7.27 3.47 -0.27
CA GLY A 643 7.60 3.35 1.15
C GLY A 643 8.66 4.31 1.68
N GLU A 644 9.35 5.06 0.82
CA GLU A 644 10.15 6.21 1.24
C GLU A 644 9.25 7.35 1.75
N ASN A 645 9.74 8.09 2.75
CA ASN A 645 9.01 9.21 3.32
C ASN A 645 9.92 10.42 3.44
N LEU A 646 9.40 11.57 3.02
CA LEU A 646 10.01 12.86 3.31
C LEU A 646 9.43 13.39 4.63
N ALA A 647 10.29 13.63 5.61
CA ALA A 647 9.92 14.18 6.90
C ALA A 647 10.57 15.54 7.13
N PHE A 648 9.75 16.52 7.52
CA PHE A 648 10.22 17.84 7.96
C PHE A 648 9.99 17.96 9.47
N SER A 649 11.04 18.28 10.22
CA SER A 649 10.92 18.54 11.66
C SER A 649 11.54 19.90 12.02
N ARG A 650 11.12 20.47 13.15
CA ARG A 650 11.74 21.66 13.74
C ARG A 650 12.01 21.40 15.22
N THR A 651 13.28 21.53 15.63
CA THR A 651 13.65 21.70 17.04
C THR A 651 13.96 23.18 17.28
N TYR A 652 13.29 23.80 18.26
CA TYR A 652 13.70 25.12 18.75
C TYR A 652 14.87 24.90 19.72
N GLY A 653 16.10 24.99 19.22
CA GLY A 653 17.28 25.01 20.08
C GLY A 653 17.49 26.41 20.65
N SER A 654 17.19 26.58 21.94
CA SER A 654 17.88 27.43 22.94
C SER A 654 16.89 28.03 23.95
N PHE A 655 16.78 27.40 25.13
CA PHE A 655 16.72 28.07 26.43
C PHE A 655 17.20 27.07 27.49
N ARG A 656 18.31 27.39 28.15
CA ARG A 656 18.82 26.67 29.31
C ARG A 656 17.98 27.11 30.52
N ASN A 657 16.96 26.33 30.89
CA ASN A 657 16.33 26.44 32.21
C ASN A 657 16.72 25.22 33.05
N ARG A 658 17.40 25.48 34.17
CA ARG A 658 17.43 24.54 35.30
C ARG A 658 15.99 24.40 35.81
N HIS A 659 15.65 23.17 36.20
CA HIS A 659 14.36 22.68 36.70
C HIS A 659 13.33 22.23 35.65
N GLY A 660 12.85 21.01 35.88
CA GLY A 660 12.07 20.20 34.96
C GLY A 660 10.74 20.81 34.56
N GLY A 661 10.42 20.70 33.28
CA GLY A 661 9.15 21.14 32.70
C GLY A 661 9.05 20.68 31.24
N THR A 662 7.90 20.10 30.92
CA THR A 662 7.40 19.57 29.65
C THR A 662 7.86 20.29 28.37
N GLY A 663 8.44 19.53 27.44
CA GLY A 663 8.78 20.00 26.09
C GLY A 663 7.55 20.17 25.19
N TYR A 664 7.53 21.26 24.41
CA TYR A 664 6.48 21.58 23.44
C TYR A 664 6.53 20.63 22.22
N PRO A 665 5.37 20.29 21.60
CA PRO A 665 5.35 19.49 20.39
C PRO A 665 5.88 20.30 19.19
N GLY A 666 7.00 19.86 18.62
CA GLY A 666 7.53 20.41 17.37
C GLY A 666 6.61 20.12 16.17
N CYS A 667 6.68 20.95 15.13
CA CYS A 667 6.00 20.69 13.86
C CYS A 667 6.58 19.42 13.22
N ARG A 668 5.73 18.46 12.87
CA ARG A 668 6.10 17.20 12.21
C ARG A 668 5.17 16.94 11.05
N GLY A 669 5.69 16.84 9.84
CA GLY A 669 4.94 16.41 8.66
C GLY A 669 5.65 15.23 8.00
N ARG A 670 4.92 14.16 7.68
CA ARG A 670 5.42 12.96 6.98
C ARG A 670 4.60 12.79 5.70
N TRP A 671 5.26 12.82 4.55
CA TRP A 671 4.63 12.53 3.26
C TRP A 671 4.96 11.10 2.88
N ARG A 672 3.93 10.28 2.68
CA ARG A 672 4.04 8.89 2.24
C ARG A 672 3.30 8.74 0.92
N LYS A 673 3.94 8.15 -0.09
CA LYS A 673 3.25 7.72 -1.30
C LYS A 673 2.46 6.44 -0.99
N SER A 674 1.13 6.50 -1.06
CA SER A 674 0.28 5.30 -1.00
C SER A 674 0.25 4.65 -2.38
N GLY A 675 0.60 3.37 -2.46
CA GLY A 675 0.55 2.62 -3.71
C GLY A 675 -0.85 2.58 -4.31
N ARG A 676 -0.98 3.11 -5.52
CA ARG A 676 -1.79 2.47 -6.56
C ARG A 676 -0.82 1.98 -7.62
#